data_AF-A0A6B2TAM9-F1
#
_entry.id   AF-A0A6B2TAM9-F1
#
_cell.length_a   1.000
_cell.length_b   1.000
_cell.length_c   1.000
_cell.angle_alpha   90.00
_cell.angle_beta   90.00
_cell.angle_gamma   90.00
#
_symmetry.space_group_name_H-M   'P 1'
#
loop_
_entity.id
_entity.type
_entity.pdbx_description
1 polymer ?
#
loop_
_entity_poly.entity_id
_entity_poly.type
_entity_poly.pdbx_seq_one_letter_code
_entity_poly.pdbx_strand_id
1 'polypeptide(L)'
;MEPAVIGARLASSIVGPLIRKLFQAEGAGADPVDKPVRVAHLVSFRGEKRTLSDKDLHKIAEELVKRAAHSTGVEELLPSFEKQAVIHAVTDSLRSLGTLEMDDVQAVRLGHLALSQHLRAQNRTATLGLSHDAVTLHAGVLDTACLHILNFFTQRSTFVPRTLLEQSRGIEELTRKIDSLITRSPSPADGPFEDRYAHYIATKHGKLSIFGLDLSGAPESWRLDVAYLRLNAAADGLSGTPSLVPADHVLAGRNRVLLRGLAGSGKTTLIQWLAVSTAKRSLDEQLLYLYGLVPIVLPLRTLTRSGAPLPTPDKFLSAVDCQIAGGQPHGWIDRVLQAGRGLILIDGIDEIPEDDRNDARRWLRELLSAYPDNRWLVTSRPSAVRERWLTDDDFAELDLAPMKRDDIAEFIHRWHKAAGISDRYATELLRAVRAQQDLSQLATNPLMCGLICALHQDRRGYLPEGRKEIYDAALSMLLFRRDRERGVYKSGPIHVSEAEHIQLIQKLAYWMIRNGRSEMTHCDAVELLRQVLPAMPKVAEQGTPEAVYKHLLVRSGLLREPSADSMDFVHRTFQDYLGAKAAVEELDFDFLIANAHLDQWEDVIRMAVAHARPTERTRLLTGLIRREDASRRGRDRLHLLAAACLEHATELAPAVRAEVQERAAALIPPRSPDQAR
;
A
#
# COMPACT_ATOMS: atom_id res chain seq x y z
N MET A 1 -11.08 -30.93 -41.84
CA MET A 1 -11.09 -32.27 -41.24
C MET A 1 -10.52 -32.13 -39.85
N GLU A 2 -11.36 -32.22 -38.82
CA GLU A 2 -11.00 -31.94 -37.44
C GLU A 2 -10.20 -33.11 -36.82
N PRO A 3 -9.16 -32.84 -36.00
CA PRO A 3 -8.39 -33.84 -35.26
C PRO A 3 -9.18 -34.53 -34.11
N ALA A 4 -10.50 -34.40 -34.08
CA ALA A 4 -11.39 -34.89 -33.03
C ALA A 4 -11.79 -36.38 -33.16
N VAL A 5 -11.31 -37.10 -34.19
CA VAL A 5 -11.78 -38.47 -34.50
C VAL A 5 -10.71 -39.57 -34.29
N ILE A 6 -9.50 -39.24 -33.83
CA ILE A 6 -8.40 -40.25 -33.69
C ILE A 6 -8.37 -40.91 -32.28
N GLY A 7 -9.14 -40.44 -31.30
CA GLY A 7 -9.04 -40.89 -29.89
C GLY A 7 -9.95 -42.06 -29.45
N ALA A 8 -10.66 -42.74 -30.34
CA ALA A 8 -11.69 -43.72 -29.96
C ALA A 8 -11.47 -45.10 -30.60
N ARG A 9 -10.55 -45.89 -30.02
CA ARG A 9 -10.68 -47.35 -29.80
C ARG A 9 -9.40 -47.95 -29.20
N LEU A 10 -9.02 -47.49 -28.01
CA LEU A 10 -8.49 -48.43 -27.03
C LEU A 10 -9.70 -49.03 -26.32
N ALA A 11 -9.90 -50.35 -26.44
CA ALA A 11 -11.04 -50.99 -25.78
C ALA A 11 -10.93 -50.76 -24.26
N SER A 12 -11.95 -50.13 -23.67
CA SER A 12 -12.01 -49.84 -22.22
C SER A 12 -11.76 -51.10 -21.35
N SER A 13 -12.13 -52.28 -21.88
CA SER A 13 -11.88 -53.61 -21.29
C SER A 13 -10.40 -53.96 -21.10
N ILE A 14 -9.51 -53.26 -21.79
CA ILE A 14 -8.08 -53.56 -21.91
C ILE A 14 -7.21 -52.53 -21.16
N VAL A 15 -7.58 -51.24 -21.20
CA VAL A 15 -6.88 -50.15 -20.49
C VAL A 15 -7.31 -50.07 -19.02
N GLY A 16 -8.60 -50.27 -18.72
CA GLY A 16 -9.13 -50.21 -17.36
C GLY A 16 -8.38 -51.09 -16.35
N PRO A 17 -8.09 -52.38 -16.66
CA PRO A 17 -7.32 -53.25 -15.77
C PRO A 17 -5.88 -52.79 -15.52
N LEU A 18 -5.22 -52.16 -16.51
CA LEU A 18 -3.87 -51.62 -16.35
C LEU A 18 -3.87 -50.40 -15.42
N ILE A 19 -4.85 -49.50 -15.59
CA ILE A 19 -5.00 -48.32 -14.75
C ILE A 19 -5.37 -48.69 -13.31
N ARG A 20 -6.22 -49.71 -13.10
CA ARG A 20 -6.53 -50.22 -11.75
C ARG A 20 -5.28 -50.64 -10.97
N LYS A 21 -4.26 -51.19 -11.63
CA LYS A 21 -3.01 -51.57 -10.97
C LYS A 21 -2.25 -50.38 -10.39
N LEU A 22 -2.43 -49.17 -10.93
CA LEU A 22 -1.79 -47.94 -10.44
C LEU A 22 -2.30 -47.51 -9.06
N PHE A 23 -3.43 -48.07 -8.59
CA PHE A 23 -4.07 -47.69 -7.34
C PHE A 23 -4.17 -48.88 -6.37
N GLN A 24 -4.21 -48.58 -5.08
CA GLN A 24 -4.34 -49.60 -4.03
C GLN A 24 -5.73 -50.26 -4.08
N ALA A 25 -5.78 -51.58 -3.86
CA ALA A 25 -7.04 -52.32 -3.77
C ALA A 25 -7.85 -51.90 -2.53
N GLU A 26 -9.18 -51.82 -2.67
CA GLU A 26 -10.06 -51.52 -1.54
C GLU A 26 -9.99 -52.64 -0.50
N GLY A 27 -9.71 -52.29 0.77
CA GLY A 27 -9.92 -53.20 1.89
C GLY A 27 -11.43 -53.37 2.12
N ALA A 28 -11.88 -54.60 2.37
CA ALA A 28 -13.26 -54.85 2.76
C ALA A 28 -13.57 -54.08 4.05
N GLY A 29 -14.48 -53.10 3.98
CA GLY A 29 -14.93 -52.30 5.12
C GLY A 29 -14.12 -51.02 5.40
N ALA A 30 -13.99 -50.13 4.42
CA ALA A 30 -13.55 -48.76 4.72
C ALA A 30 -14.70 -47.99 5.39
N ASP A 31 -14.61 -47.80 6.71
CA ASP A 31 -15.41 -46.81 7.44
C ASP A 31 -15.37 -45.45 6.73
N PRO A 32 -16.43 -44.62 6.82
CA PRO A 32 -16.45 -43.30 6.23
C PRO A 32 -15.32 -42.45 6.81
N VAL A 33 -14.24 -42.32 6.05
CA VAL A 33 -13.09 -41.49 6.44
C VAL A 33 -13.45 -40.02 6.18
N ASP A 34 -13.63 -39.24 7.24
CA ASP A 34 -14.01 -37.81 7.25
C ASP A 34 -13.00 -36.84 6.60
N LYS A 35 -11.79 -37.33 6.25
CA LYS A 35 -10.68 -36.50 5.75
C LYS A 35 -10.40 -36.75 4.26
N PRO A 36 -10.17 -35.69 3.47
CA PRO A 36 -9.81 -35.82 2.06
C PRO A 36 -8.51 -36.61 1.93
N VAL A 37 -8.50 -37.61 1.05
CA VAL A 37 -7.34 -38.47 0.80
C VAL A 37 -6.71 -38.03 -0.51
N ARG A 38 -5.50 -37.45 -0.44
CA ARG A 38 -4.74 -37.00 -1.61
C ARG A 38 -4.54 -38.14 -2.60
N VAL A 39 -4.55 -37.85 -3.89
CA VAL A 39 -4.27 -38.83 -4.96
C VAL A 39 -2.93 -39.55 -4.71
N ALA A 40 -1.95 -38.84 -4.17
CA ALA A 40 -0.66 -39.38 -3.73
C ALA A 40 -0.74 -40.57 -2.76
N HIS A 41 -1.82 -40.68 -1.97
CA HIS A 41 -2.05 -41.78 -1.02
C HIS A 41 -2.88 -42.92 -1.62
N LEU A 42 -3.48 -42.70 -2.81
CA LEU A 42 -4.29 -43.70 -3.49
C LEU A 42 -3.46 -44.59 -4.41
N VAL A 43 -2.28 -44.13 -4.82
CA VAL A 43 -1.40 -44.88 -5.74
C VAL A 43 -0.72 -46.07 -5.06
N SER A 44 -0.46 -47.12 -5.84
CA SER A 44 0.15 -48.39 -5.38
C SER A 44 1.69 -48.39 -5.41
N PHE A 45 2.32 -47.33 -5.90
CA PHE A 45 3.78 -47.24 -6.07
C PHE A 45 4.46 -46.23 -5.10
N ARG A 46 3.71 -45.63 -4.15
CA ARG A 46 4.22 -44.68 -3.14
C ARG A 46 3.64 -45.01 -1.76
N GLY A 47 4.37 -44.66 -0.69
CA GLY A 47 3.92 -44.80 0.71
C GLY A 47 4.17 -46.19 1.30
N GLU A 48 3.70 -46.41 2.54
CA GLU A 48 3.94 -47.64 3.32
C GLU A 48 3.30 -48.89 2.71
N LYS A 49 2.24 -48.74 1.89
CA LYS A 49 1.53 -49.83 1.20
C LYS A 49 1.93 -49.96 -0.27
N ARG A 50 3.22 -49.79 -0.58
CA ARG A 50 3.76 -49.92 -1.95
C ARG A 50 3.68 -51.38 -2.43
N THR A 51 2.90 -51.64 -3.47
CA THR A 51 2.77 -52.96 -4.12
C THR A 51 3.33 -52.99 -5.55
N LEU A 52 3.51 -51.83 -6.20
CA LEU A 52 4.16 -51.73 -7.52
C LEU A 52 5.59 -51.19 -7.43
N SER A 53 6.52 -51.85 -8.13
CA SER A 53 7.88 -51.35 -8.34
C SER A 53 7.95 -50.39 -9.54
N ASP A 54 9.05 -49.64 -9.65
CA ASP A 54 9.31 -48.78 -10.83
C ASP A 54 9.34 -49.58 -12.14
N LYS A 55 9.81 -50.84 -12.08
CA LYS A 55 9.81 -51.75 -13.24
C LYS A 55 8.38 -52.14 -13.65
N ASP A 56 7.46 -52.25 -12.70
CA ASP A 56 6.07 -52.59 -13.00
C ASP A 56 5.30 -51.39 -13.57
N LEU A 57 5.61 -50.18 -13.08
CA LEU A 57 5.08 -48.93 -13.65
C LEU A 57 5.53 -48.75 -15.11
N HIS A 58 6.80 -49.05 -15.38
CA HIS A 58 7.35 -49.03 -16.74
C HIS A 58 6.65 -50.05 -17.66
N LYS A 59 6.41 -51.28 -17.20
CA LYS A 59 5.64 -52.29 -17.97
C LYS A 59 4.20 -51.85 -18.26
N ILE A 60 3.56 -51.15 -17.32
CA ILE A 60 2.21 -50.58 -17.54
C ILE A 60 2.26 -49.50 -18.63
N ALA A 61 3.24 -48.59 -18.55
CA ALA A 61 3.44 -47.56 -19.57
C ALA A 61 3.76 -48.17 -20.95
N GLU A 62 4.61 -49.19 -21.00
CA GLU A 62 4.96 -49.93 -22.22
C GLU A 62 3.71 -50.50 -22.89
N GLU A 63 2.87 -51.18 -22.13
CA GLU A 63 1.65 -51.78 -22.66
C GLU A 63 0.62 -50.72 -23.11
N LEU A 64 0.54 -49.57 -22.41
CA LEU A 64 -0.32 -48.45 -22.82
C LEU A 64 0.15 -47.82 -24.14
N VAL A 65 1.45 -47.55 -24.26
CA VAL A 65 2.06 -46.96 -25.47
C VAL A 65 1.97 -47.93 -26.64
N LYS A 66 2.30 -49.21 -26.44
CA LYS A 66 2.20 -50.24 -27.47
C LYS A 66 0.79 -50.27 -28.04
N ARG A 67 -0.23 -50.36 -27.19
CA ARG A 67 -1.63 -50.43 -27.63
C ARG A 67 -2.11 -49.15 -28.30
N ALA A 68 -1.70 -47.99 -27.79
CA ALA A 68 -2.03 -46.71 -28.43
C ALA A 68 -1.43 -46.64 -29.85
N ALA A 69 -0.16 -47.02 -30.01
CA ALA A 69 0.53 -47.05 -31.30
C ALA A 69 -0.10 -48.02 -32.31
N HIS A 70 -0.59 -49.19 -31.86
CA HIS A 70 -1.35 -50.11 -32.71
C HIS A 70 -2.69 -49.50 -33.14
N SER A 71 -3.39 -48.81 -32.23
CA SER A 71 -4.73 -48.25 -32.51
C SER A 71 -4.72 -47.02 -33.43
N THR A 72 -3.63 -46.26 -33.43
CA THR A 72 -3.46 -45.05 -34.26
C THR A 72 -2.73 -45.32 -35.57
N GLY A 73 -2.26 -46.56 -35.82
CA GLY A 73 -1.48 -46.93 -37.01
C GLY A 73 -0.06 -46.34 -37.04
N VAL A 74 0.41 -45.77 -35.92
CA VAL A 74 1.72 -45.10 -35.79
C VAL A 74 2.84 -46.12 -35.49
N GLU A 75 2.49 -47.39 -35.31
CA GLU A 75 3.44 -48.45 -35.01
C GLU A 75 4.49 -48.67 -36.11
N GLU A 76 4.16 -48.47 -37.39
CA GLU A 76 5.12 -48.61 -38.50
C GLU A 76 5.91 -47.33 -38.79
N LEU A 77 5.53 -46.19 -38.19
CA LEU A 77 6.07 -44.85 -38.49
C LEU A 77 7.14 -44.37 -37.49
N LEU A 78 7.10 -44.82 -36.24
CA LEU A 78 8.06 -44.40 -35.20
C LEU A 78 9.24 -45.39 -35.07
N PRO A 79 10.50 -44.91 -35.11
CA PRO A 79 11.67 -45.73 -34.81
C PRO A 79 11.61 -46.37 -33.41
N SER A 80 12.26 -47.52 -33.24
CA SER A 80 12.28 -48.25 -31.96
C SER A 80 12.81 -47.44 -30.78
N PHE A 81 13.81 -46.58 -31.02
CA PHE A 81 14.37 -45.69 -29.98
C PHE A 81 13.39 -44.60 -29.54
N GLU A 82 12.58 -44.04 -30.45
CA GLU A 82 11.57 -43.04 -30.10
C GLU A 82 10.41 -43.67 -29.32
N LYS A 83 9.99 -44.89 -29.68
CA LYS A 83 8.98 -45.64 -28.92
C LYS A 83 9.44 -45.85 -27.47
N GLN A 84 10.69 -46.26 -27.27
CA GLN A 84 11.26 -46.42 -25.93
C GLN A 84 11.29 -45.10 -25.16
N ALA A 85 11.65 -43.99 -25.81
CA ALA A 85 11.63 -42.67 -25.20
C ALA A 85 10.21 -42.22 -24.80
N VAL A 86 9.18 -42.51 -25.61
CA VAL A 86 7.77 -42.26 -25.27
C VAL A 86 7.33 -43.10 -24.06
N ILE A 87 7.74 -44.36 -23.97
CA ILE A 87 7.44 -45.21 -22.80
C ILE A 87 8.03 -44.61 -21.52
N HIS A 88 9.27 -44.13 -21.56
CA HIS A 88 9.89 -43.43 -20.44
C HIS A 88 9.12 -42.16 -20.07
N ALA A 89 8.75 -41.34 -21.07
CA ALA A 89 7.99 -40.11 -20.85
C ALA A 89 6.61 -40.35 -20.22
N VAL A 90 5.89 -41.40 -20.65
CA VAL A 90 4.61 -41.82 -20.06
C VAL A 90 4.83 -42.35 -18.64
N THR A 91 5.87 -43.13 -18.41
CA THR A 91 6.23 -43.65 -17.08
C THR A 91 6.44 -42.50 -16.08
N ASP A 92 7.18 -41.48 -16.47
CA ASP A 92 7.47 -40.32 -15.62
C ASP A 92 6.23 -39.45 -15.38
N SER A 93 5.39 -39.24 -16.40
CA SER A 93 4.11 -38.53 -16.22
C SER A 93 3.14 -39.29 -15.31
N LEU A 94 3.06 -40.63 -15.39
CA LEU A 94 2.25 -41.43 -14.46
C LEU A 94 2.82 -41.44 -13.04
N ARG A 95 4.15 -41.41 -12.90
CA ARG A 95 4.82 -41.30 -11.58
C ARG A 95 4.40 -40.03 -10.84
N SER A 96 4.17 -38.92 -11.55
CA SER A 96 3.71 -37.64 -10.98
C SER A 96 2.34 -37.71 -10.32
N LEU A 97 1.51 -38.72 -10.58
CA LEU A 97 0.29 -38.96 -9.79
C LEU A 97 0.63 -39.15 -8.30
N GLY A 98 1.80 -39.72 -8.02
CA GLY A 98 2.29 -39.91 -6.68
C GLY A 98 2.58 -38.60 -5.95
N THR A 99 2.78 -37.47 -6.62
CA THR A 99 3.13 -36.16 -6.04
C THR A 99 2.00 -35.14 -6.04
N LEU A 100 0.80 -35.51 -6.54
CA LEU A 100 -0.34 -34.61 -6.59
C LEU A 100 -0.85 -34.24 -5.18
N GLU A 101 -1.02 -32.94 -4.95
CA GLU A 101 -1.58 -32.41 -3.70
C GLU A 101 -3.11 -32.51 -3.64
N MET A 102 -3.76 -32.58 -4.80
CA MET A 102 -5.21 -32.68 -4.94
C MET A 102 -5.75 -34.08 -4.55
N ASP A 103 -7.03 -34.16 -4.20
CA ASP A 103 -7.75 -35.42 -3.97
C ASP A 103 -8.48 -35.93 -5.24
N ASP A 104 -9.16 -37.07 -5.10
CA ASP A 104 -9.88 -37.75 -6.17
C ASP A 104 -11.11 -36.97 -6.67
N VAL A 105 -11.81 -36.25 -5.80
CA VAL A 105 -12.98 -35.43 -6.17
C VAL A 105 -12.54 -34.19 -6.95
N GLN A 106 -11.49 -33.52 -6.50
CA GLN A 106 -10.86 -32.40 -7.20
C GLN A 106 -10.34 -32.82 -8.59
N ALA A 107 -9.70 -33.98 -8.70
CA ALA A 107 -9.23 -34.51 -9.97
C ALA A 107 -10.38 -34.79 -10.95
N VAL A 108 -11.52 -35.33 -10.48
CA VAL A 108 -12.70 -35.56 -11.32
C VAL A 108 -13.34 -34.24 -11.79
N ARG A 109 -13.41 -33.22 -10.92
CA ARG A 109 -13.90 -31.88 -11.31
C ARG A 109 -13.00 -31.19 -12.34
N LEU A 110 -11.68 -31.40 -12.24
CA LEU A 110 -10.70 -30.83 -13.18
C LEU A 110 -10.89 -31.37 -14.60
N GLY A 111 -11.30 -32.63 -14.74
CA GLY A 111 -11.52 -33.28 -16.02
C GLY A 111 -10.24 -33.88 -16.64
N HIS A 112 -10.40 -34.86 -17.52
CA HIS A 112 -9.29 -35.73 -17.94
C HIS A 112 -8.22 -35.03 -18.79
N LEU A 113 -8.61 -34.08 -19.64
CA LEU A 113 -7.67 -33.32 -20.48
C LEU A 113 -6.81 -32.36 -19.65
N ALA A 114 -7.43 -31.66 -18.69
CA ALA A 114 -6.71 -30.75 -17.80
C ALA A 114 -5.81 -31.52 -16.82
N LEU A 115 -6.25 -32.69 -16.33
CA LEU A 115 -5.40 -33.57 -15.54
C LEU A 115 -4.18 -34.06 -16.34
N SER A 116 -4.39 -34.48 -17.59
CA SER A 116 -3.30 -34.87 -18.51
C SER A 116 -2.31 -33.72 -18.75
N GLN A 117 -2.81 -32.51 -18.99
CA GLN A 117 -1.96 -31.32 -19.12
C GLN A 117 -1.16 -31.05 -17.83
N HIS A 118 -1.79 -31.20 -16.67
CA HIS A 118 -1.14 -31.01 -15.37
C HIS A 118 0.00 -32.02 -15.15
N LEU A 119 -0.21 -33.30 -15.46
CA LEU A 119 0.84 -34.34 -15.36
C LEU A 119 2.00 -34.09 -16.33
N ARG A 120 1.70 -33.62 -17.55
CA ARG A 120 2.72 -33.24 -18.54
C ARG A 120 3.53 -32.02 -18.10
N ALA A 121 2.87 -31.02 -17.51
CA ALA A 121 3.52 -29.77 -17.09
C ALA A 121 4.51 -29.97 -15.93
N GLN A 122 4.32 -31.00 -15.09
CA GLN A 122 5.27 -31.31 -14.00
C GLN A 122 6.60 -31.87 -14.50
N ASN A 123 6.62 -32.51 -15.68
CA ASN A 123 7.82 -33.11 -16.27
C ASN A 123 8.03 -32.64 -17.71
N ARG A 124 8.17 -31.33 -17.92
CA ARG A 124 8.40 -30.74 -19.27
C ARG A 124 9.66 -31.25 -19.96
N THR A 125 10.61 -31.78 -19.21
CA THR A 125 11.85 -32.36 -19.73
C THR A 125 11.65 -33.77 -20.31
N ALA A 126 10.56 -34.46 -19.97
CA ALA A 126 10.32 -35.84 -20.39
C ALA A 126 10.08 -36.00 -21.90
N THR A 127 9.72 -34.91 -22.59
CA THR A 127 9.50 -34.90 -24.04
C THR A 127 10.57 -34.13 -24.82
N LEU A 128 11.63 -33.66 -24.15
CA LEU A 128 12.75 -32.99 -24.82
C LEU A 128 13.46 -33.96 -25.76
N GLY A 129 13.57 -33.59 -27.03
CA GLY A 129 14.22 -34.40 -28.07
C GLY A 129 13.33 -35.44 -28.75
N LEU A 130 12.04 -35.50 -28.42
CA LEU A 130 11.06 -36.32 -29.14
C LEU A 130 10.60 -35.65 -30.44
N SER A 131 10.32 -36.45 -31.46
CA SER A 131 9.64 -36.00 -32.68
C SER A 131 8.22 -35.51 -32.40
N HIS A 132 7.64 -34.75 -33.33
CA HIS A 132 6.27 -34.26 -33.20
C HIS A 132 5.25 -35.41 -33.06
N ASP A 133 5.46 -36.51 -33.78
CA ASP A 133 4.60 -37.70 -33.71
C ASP A 133 4.74 -38.43 -32.38
N ALA A 134 5.96 -38.51 -31.84
CA ALA A 134 6.22 -39.07 -30.50
C ALA A 134 5.59 -38.22 -29.38
N VAL A 135 5.63 -36.89 -29.48
CA VAL A 135 4.94 -35.97 -28.55
C VAL A 135 3.43 -36.14 -28.63
N THR A 136 2.88 -36.31 -29.84
CA THR A 136 1.45 -36.52 -30.05
C THR A 136 0.99 -37.87 -29.48
N LEU A 137 1.79 -38.92 -29.65
CA LEU A 137 1.54 -40.23 -29.05
C LEU A 137 1.58 -40.17 -27.51
N HIS A 138 2.56 -39.49 -26.92
CA HIS A 138 2.65 -39.26 -25.47
C HIS A 138 1.39 -38.55 -24.93
N ALA A 139 0.96 -37.48 -25.59
CA ALA A 139 -0.25 -36.74 -25.26
C ALA A 139 -1.50 -37.64 -25.31
N GLY A 140 -1.70 -38.37 -26.41
CA GLY A 140 -2.87 -39.23 -26.59
C GLY A 140 -2.94 -40.39 -25.59
N VAL A 141 -1.79 -40.98 -25.24
CA VAL A 141 -1.70 -42.02 -24.20
C VAL A 141 -2.11 -41.46 -22.84
N LEU A 142 -1.62 -40.27 -22.47
CA LEU A 142 -1.96 -39.65 -21.19
C LEU A 142 -3.40 -39.17 -21.11
N ASP A 143 -3.96 -38.61 -22.18
CA ASP A 143 -5.36 -38.19 -22.22
C ASP A 143 -6.29 -39.40 -21.98
N THR A 144 -5.96 -40.55 -22.60
CA THR A 144 -6.69 -41.81 -22.41
C THR A 144 -6.48 -42.38 -21.02
N ALA A 145 -5.25 -42.40 -20.51
CA ALA A 145 -4.96 -42.86 -19.16
C ALA A 145 -5.69 -42.03 -18.10
N CYS A 146 -5.69 -40.70 -18.23
CA CYS A 146 -6.39 -39.79 -17.32
C CYS A 146 -7.91 -40.01 -17.36
N LEU A 147 -8.49 -40.26 -18.53
CA LEU A 147 -9.92 -40.58 -18.63
C LEU A 147 -10.28 -41.83 -17.82
N HIS A 148 -9.48 -42.87 -17.94
CA HIS A 148 -9.68 -44.11 -17.18
C HIS A 148 -9.36 -43.97 -15.69
N ILE A 149 -8.40 -43.12 -15.32
CA ILE A 149 -8.10 -42.78 -13.92
C ILE A 149 -9.31 -42.08 -13.29
N LEU A 150 -9.90 -41.10 -13.96
CA LEU A 150 -11.08 -40.40 -13.44
C LEU A 150 -12.29 -41.33 -13.36
N ASN A 151 -12.51 -42.17 -14.37
CA ASN A 151 -13.55 -43.20 -14.30
C ASN A 151 -13.29 -44.24 -13.20
N PHE A 152 -12.04 -44.50 -12.84
CA PHE A 152 -11.72 -45.35 -11.69
C PHE A 152 -12.10 -44.65 -10.38
N PHE A 153 -11.80 -43.36 -10.23
CA PHE A 153 -12.18 -42.59 -9.03
C PHE A 153 -13.70 -42.55 -8.81
N THR A 154 -14.49 -42.36 -9.87
CA THR A 154 -15.97 -42.32 -9.77
C THR A 154 -16.59 -43.67 -9.39
N GLN A 155 -15.88 -44.78 -9.62
CA GLN A 155 -16.35 -46.13 -9.28
C GLN A 155 -16.01 -46.57 -7.85
N ARG A 156 -15.28 -45.75 -7.07
CA ARG A 156 -14.89 -46.10 -5.70
C ARG A 156 -16.04 -45.94 -4.73
N SER A 157 -16.14 -46.86 -3.78
CA SER A 157 -17.20 -46.90 -2.77
C SER A 157 -17.26 -45.64 -1.89
N THR A 158 -16.11 -44.96 -1.69
CA THR A 158 -16.00 -43.72 -0.91
C THR A 158 -16.27 -42.43 -1.70
N PHE A 159 -16.45 -42.49 -3.02
CA PHE A 159 -16.51 -41.29 -3.87
C PHE A 159 -17.83 -40.52 -3.71
N VAL A 160 -18.97 -41.20 -3.71
CA VAL A 160 -20.29 -40.57 -3.59
C VAL A 160 -20.48 -39.89 -2.21
N PRO A 161 -20.18 -40.55 -1.06
CA PRO A 161 -20.22 -39.90 0.24
C PRO A 161 -19.28 -38.69 0.35
N ARG A 162 -18.08 -38.75 -0.24
CA ARG A 162 -17.13 -37.63 -0.23
C ARG A 162 -17.58 -36.45 -1.09
N THR A 163 -18.15 -36.71 -2.25
CA THR A 163 -18.68 -35.66 -3.12
C THR A 163 -19.81 -34.91 -2.42
N LEU A 164 -20.69 -35.62 -1.69
CA LEU A 164 -21.73 -35.01 -0.87
C LEU A 164 -21.16 -34.19 0.30
N LEU A 165 -20.14 -34.69 1.00
CA LEU A 165 -19.48 -33.95 2.09
C LEU A 165 -18.79 -32.67 1.57
N GLU A 166 -18.11 -32.74 0.43
CA GLU A 166 -17.52 -31.56 -0.20
C GLU A 166 -18.56 -30.57 -0.69
N GLN A 167 -19.68 -31.05 -1.26
CA GLN A 167 -20.80 -30.18 -1.62
C GLN A 167 -21.40 -29.53 -0.38
N SER A 168 -21.57 -30.26 0.73
CA SER A 168 -22.03 -29.70 2.01
C SER A 168 -21.08 -28.63 2.52
N ARG A 169 -19.76 -28.89 2.51
CA ARG A 169 -18.74 -27.89 2.90
C ARG A 169 -18.76 -26.66 1.98
N GLY A 170 -18.93 -26.87 0.67
CA GLY A 170 -19.06 -25.78 -0.30
C GLY A 170 -20.33 -24.96 -0.11
N ILE A 171 -21.46 -25.60 0.19
CA ILE A 171 -22.72 -24.95 0.53
C ILE A 171 -22.55 -24.17 1.84
N GLU A 172 -21.97 -24.74 2.89
CA GLU A 172 -21.69 -24.03 4.15
C GLU A 172 -20.77 -22.82 3.96
N GLU A 173 -19.78 -22.91 3.07
CA GLU A 173 -18.91 -21.77 2.73
C GLU A 173 -19.67 -20.69 1.96
N LEU A 174 -20.51 -21.07 1.00
CA LEU A 174 -21.39 -20.14 0.27
C LEU A 174 -22.42 -19.50 1.19
N THR A 175 -23.04 -20.26 2.10
CA THR A 175 -23.97 -19.76 3.11
C THR A 175 -23.27 -18.76 4.02
N ARG A 176 -22.07 -19.06 4.53
CA ARG A 176 -21.28 -18.09 5.32
C ARG A 176 -20.94 -16.82 4.53
N LYS A 177 -20.61 -16.93 3.24
CA LYS A 177 -20.37 -15.77 2.37
C LYS A 177 -21.64 -14.95 2.16
N ILE A 178 -22.78 -15.61 1.91
CA ILE A 178 -24.09 -14.97 1.74
C ILE A 178 -24.54 -14.29 3.04
N ASP A 179 -24.42 -14.96 4.19
CA ASP A 179 -24.73 -14.40 5.51
C ASP A 179 -23.84 -13.18 5.81
N SER A 180 -22.56 -13.24 5.44
CA SER A 180 -21.66 -12.07 5.50
C SER A 180 -22.07 -10.94 4.55
N LEU A 181 -22.74 -11.21 3.43
CA LEU A 181 -23.22 -10.17 2.50
C LEU A 181 -24.56 -9.58 2.96
N ILE A 182 -25.43 -10.41 3.56
CA ILE A 182 -26.71 -10.00 4.13
C ILE A 182 -26.48 -9.09 5.34
N THR A 183 -25.60 -9.50 6.27
CA THR A 183 -25.21 -8.67 7.44
C THR A 183 -24.54 -7.36 7.03
N ARG A 184 -23.87 -7.34 5.87
CA ARG A 184 -23.24 -6.14 5.30
C ARG A 184 -24.18 -5.21 4.54
N SER A 185 -25.43 -5.61 4.31
CA SER A 185 -26.42 -4.76 3.64
C SER A 185 -27.02 -3.74 4.63
N PRO A 186 -27.24 -2.48 4.20
CA PRO A 186 -27.89 -1.48 5.05
C PRO A 186 -29.30 -1.91 5.43
N SER A 187 -29.75 -1.45 6.61
CA SER A 187 -31.18 -1.50 6.91
C SER A 187 -31.94 -0.66 5.86
N PRO A 188 -33.18 -1.02 5.49
CA PRO A 188 -33.96 -0.23 4.53
C PRO A 188 -34.15 1.24 4.94
N ALA A 189 -34.12 1.53 6.25
CA ALA A 189 -34.21 2.88 6.79
C ALA A 189 -32.91 3.69 6.63
N ASP A 190 -31.75 3.01 6.65
CA ASP A 190 -30.43 3.63 6.56
C ASP A 190 -29.93 3.79 5.11
N GLY A 191 -30.42 2.96 4.20
CA GLY A 191 -30.00 2.91 2.78
C GLY A 191 -29.92 4.27 2.09
N PRO A 192 -30.97 5.13 2.12
CA PRO A 192 -30.92 6.44 1.48
C PRO A 192 -29.83 7.36 2.02
N PHE A 193 -29.57 7.32 3.34
CA PHE A 193 -28.51 8.10 3.95
C PHE A 193 -27.13 7.52 3.62
N GLU A 194 -26.96 6.20 3.67
CA GLU A 194 -25.70 5.54 3.30
C GLU A 194 -25.30 5.80 1.85
N ASP A 195 -26.25 5.80 0.91
CA ASP A 195 -25.97 6.13 -0.49
C ASP A 195 -25.58 7.61 -0.65
N ARG A 196 -26.27 8.53 0.04
CA ARG A 196 -25.91 9.95 0.06
C ARG A 196 -24.53 10.17 0.68
N TYR A 197 -24.22 9.45 1.76
CA TYR A 197 -22.93 9.51 2.45
C TYR A 197 -21.80 8.93 1.60
N ALA A 198 -22.02 7.80 0.94
CA ALA A 198 -21.08 7.23 -0.02
C ALA A 198 -20.78 8.22 -1.15
N HIS A 199 -21.80 8.88 -1.72
CA HIS A 199 -21.60 9.90 -2.74
C HIS A 199 -20.79 11.10 -2.21
N TYR A 200 -21.06 11.55 -0.98
CA TYR A 200 -20.30 12.61 -0.33
C TYR A 200 -18.83 12.23 -0.15
N ILE A 201 -18.54 11.03 0.36
CA ILE A 201 -17.16 10.54 0.55
C ILE A 201 -16.43 10.40 -0.79
N ALA A 202 -17.08 9.81 -1.80
CA ALA A 202 -16.50 9.67 -3.13
C ALA A 202 -16.20 11.03 -3.77
N THR A 203 -16.99 12.07 -3.47
CA THR A 203 -16.75 13.44 -3.97
C THR A 203 -15.68 14.18 -3.18
N LYS A 204 -15.74 14.13 -1.84
CA LYS A 204 -14.81 14.81 -0.93
C LYS A 204 -13.38 14.25 -1.05
N HIS A 205 -13.24 12.93 -1.14
CA HIS A 205 -11.94 12.25 -1.16
C HIS A 205 -11.54 11.75 -2.55
N GLY A 206 -12.43 11.77 -3.55
CA GLY A 206 -12.14 11.30 -4.92
C GLY A 206 -11.26 12.21 -5.75
N LYS A 207 -10.70 13.24 -5.13
CA LYS A 207 -9.84 14.25 -5.74
C LYS A 207 -8.47 14.22 -5.07
N LEU A 208 -7.42 14.08 -5.87
CA LEU A 208 -6.04 14.19 -5.43
C LEU A 208 -5.39 15.41 -6.08
N SER A 209 -4.77 16.26 -5.28
CA SER A 209 -3.86 17.30 -5.78
C SER A 209 -2.49 16.67 -5.94
N ILE A 210 -2.05 16.50 -7.19
CA ILE A 210 -0.68 16.08 -7.48
C ILE A 210 0.14 17.34 -7.68
N PHE A 211 1.10 17.55 -6.79
CA PHE A 211 1.98 18.71 -6.87
C PHE A 211 2.57 18.88 -8.27
N GLY A 212 2.47 20.11 -8.77
CA GLY A 212 3.02 20.50 -10.06
C GLY A 212 2.08 20.43 -11.25
N LEU A 213 1.01 19.62 -11.19
CA LEU A 213 0.04 19.54 -12.29
C LEU A 213 -0.86 20.78 -12.33
N ASP A 214 -1.16 21.35 -11.17
CA ASP A 214 -1.94 22.59 -11.02
C ASP A 214 -1.27 23.78 -11.75
N LEU A 215 0.05 23.67 -12.02
CA LEU A 215 0.89 24.67 -12.68
C LEU A 215 1.10 24.40 -14.18
N SER A 216 0.49 23.38 -14.74
CA SER A 216 0.63 23.02 -16.17
C SER A 216 -0.64 23.32 -16.97
N GLY A 217 -1.56 24.13 -16.45
CA GLY A 217 -2.89 24.35 -17.01
C GLY A 217 -3.83 23.13 -16.95
N ALA A 218 -3.41 22.06 -16.28
CA ALA A 218 -4.23 20.88 -16.00
C ALA A 218 -5.24 21.17 -14.87
N PRO A 219 -6.31 20.39 -14.71
CA PRO A 219 -7.28 20.60 -13.62
C PRO A 219 -6.59 20.61 -12.24
N GLU A 220 -6.99 21.54 -11.37
CA GLU A 220 -6.45 21.72 -10.00
C GLU A 220 -6.59 20.47 -9.10
N SER A 221 -7.39 19.49 -9.52
CA SER A 221 -7.53 18.23 -8.81
C SER A 221 -7.80 17.08 -9.78
N TRP A 222 -7.13 15.96 -9.54
CA TRP A 222 -7.24 14.74 -10.34
C TRP A 222 -8.20 13.75 -9.72
N ARG A 223 -8.88 13.00 -10.58
CA ARG A 223 -9.62 11.82 -10.14
C ARG A 223 -8.65 10.83 -9.50
N LEU A 224 -8.86 10.55 -8.22
CA LEU A 224 -7.98 9.69 -7.42
C LEU A 224 -7.79 8.30 -8.07
N ASP A 225 -8.82 7.77 -8.74
CA ASP A 225 -8.77 6.49 -9.45
C ASP A 225 -7.82 6.44 -10.65
N VAL A 226 -7.48 7.59 -11.21
CA VAL A 226 -6.48 7.68 -12.29
C VAL A 226 -5.10 7.97 -11.71
N ALA A 227 -5.05 8.75 -10.64
CA ALA A 227 -3.83 9.25 -10.03
C ALA A 227 -3.17 8.30 -9.03
N TYR A 228 -3.93 7.37 -8.44
CA TYR A 228 -3.43 6.52 -7.36
C TYR A 228 -2.33 5.58 -7.84
N LEU A 229 -1.14 5.72 -7.25
CA LEU A 229 -0.03 4.78 -7.41
C LEU A 229 -0.09 3.74 -6.30
N ARG A 230 -0.13 2.45 -6.67
CA ARG A 230 -0.07 1.35 -5.71
C ARG A 230 1.34 1.25 -5.14
N LEU A 231 1.48 1.63 -3.88
CA LEU A 231 2.72 1.48 -3.12
C LEU A 231 2.78 0.11 -2.44
N ASN A 232 3.92 -0.20 -1.83
CA ASN A 232 4.09 -1.41 -1.03
C ASN A 232 4.20 -1.05 0.46
N ALA A 233 3.73 -1.92 1.33
CA ALA A 233 3.96 -1.90 2.76
C ALA A 233 4.77 -3.13 3.15
N ALA A 234 5.79 -2.94 3.98
CA ALA A 234 6.55 -4.00 4.61
C ALA A 234 5.85 -4.41 5.91
N ALA A 235 5.60 -5.71 6.05
CA ALA A 235 5.21 -6.31 7.32
C ALA A 235 6.40 -7.08 7.89
N ASP A 236 6.61 -6.96 9.20
CA ASP A 236 7.59 -7.79 9.90
C ASP A 236 7.18 -9.26 9.81
N GLY A 237 7.98 -10.05 9.09
CA GLY A 237 7.80 -11.49 8.97
C GLY A 237 8.37 -12.20 10.20
N LEU A 238 7.66 -13.23 10.67
CA LEU A 238 8.12 -14.15 11.75
C LEU A 238 9.48 -14.82 11.44
N SER A 239 9.92 -14.80 10.17
CA SER A 239 11.15 -15.41 9.66
C SER A 239 12.28 -14.41 9.35
N GLY A 240 12.17 -13.13 9.76
CA GLY A 240 13.24 -12.14 9.64
C GLY A 240 13.43 -11.52 8.25
N THR A 241 12.72 -11.98 7.23
CA THR A 241 12.57 -11.28 5.94
C THR A 241 11.23 -10.56 5.88
N PRO A 242 11.21 -9.22 5.72
CA PRO A 242 9.97 -8.47 5.64
C PRO A 242 9.18 -8.88 4.40
N SER A 243 7.92 -9.28 4.58
CA SER A 243 7.02 -9.57 3.46
C SER A 243 6.44 -8.26 2.94
N LEU A 244 6.63 -7.99 1.65
CA LEU A 244 6.02 -6.83 0.99
C LEU A 244 4.59 -7.17 0.56
N VAL A 245 3.65 -6.32 0.94
CA VAL A 245 2.23 -6.42 0.58
C VAL A 245 1.84 -5.11 -0.10
N PRO A 246 0.98 -5.12 -1.14
CA PRO A 246 0.43 -3.88 -1.69
C PRO A 246 -0.24 -3.04 -0.59
N ALA A 247 -0.03 -1.73 -0.62
CA ALA A 247 -0.49 -0.82 0.42
C ALA A 247 -2.03 -0.75 0.50
N ASP A 248 -2.72 -0.93 -0.61
CA ASP A 248 -4.19 -1.06 -0.69
C ASP A 248 -4.71 -2.43 -0.25
N HIS A 249 -3.85 -3.38 0.09
CA HIS A 249 -4.19 -4.70 0.61
C HIS A 249 -3.81 -4.88 2.09
N VAL A 250 -3.38 -3.82 2.78
CA VAL A 250 -2.94 -3.94 4.19
C VAL A 250 -4.06 -4.48 5.09
N LEU A 251 -5.31 -4.14 4.80
CA LEU A 251 -6.52 -4.63 5.50
C LEU A 251 -7.06 -5.96 4.93
N ALA A 252 -6.49 -6.50 3.86
CA ALA A 252 -6.90 -7.80 3.34
C ALA A 252 -6.50 -8.90 4.34
N GLY A 253 -7.51 -9.53 4.94
CA GLY A 253 -7.31 -10.53 5.99
C GLY A 253 -6.89 -9.97 7.35
N ARG A 254 -6.91 -8.65 7.56
CA ARG A 254 -6.56 -8.00 8.84
C ARG A 254 -7.66 -7.03 9.27
N ASN A 255 -8.03 -7.07 10.54
CA ASN A 255 -9.06 -6.18 11.08
C ASN A 255 -8.48 -4.86 11.60
N ARG A 256 -7.21 -4.86 12.01
CA ARG A 256 -6.57 -3.75 12.71
C ARG A 256 -5.15 -3.58 12.18
N VAL A 257 -4.86 -2.42 11.61
CA VAL A 257 -3.56 -2.10 11.01
C VAL A 257 -3.09 -0.73 11.47
N LEU A 258 -1.85 -0.66 11.94
CA LEU A 258 -1.11 0.58 12.15
C LEU A 258 -0.12 0.71 11.01
N LEU A 259 -0.34 1.67 10.14
CA LEU A 259 0.53 1.97 9.00
C LEU A 259 1.42 3.16 9.30
N ARG A 260 2.72 2.90 9.39
CA ARG A 260 3.75 3.91 9.58
C ARG A 260 4.35 4.32 8.24
N GLY A 261 4.89 5.54 8.17
CA GLY A 261 5.63 5.99 7.00
C GLY A 261 6.12 7.43 7.13
N LEU A 262 7.17 7.78 6.40
CA LEU A 262 7.76 9.13 6.43
C LEU A 262 6.79 10.21 5.90
N ALA A 263 7.13 11.48 6.11
CA ALA A 263 6.40 12.60 5.52
C ALA A 263 6.39 12.48 3.98
N GLY A 264 5.24 12.68 3.33
CA GLY A 264 5.13 12.57 1.87
C GLY A 264 5.05 11.15 1.31
N SER A 265 5.09 10.12 2.17
CA SER A 265 5.08 8.72 1.71
C SER A 265 3.75 8.27 1.08
N GLY A 266 2.64 9.02 1.26
CA GLY A 266 1.34 8.70 0.68
C GLY A 266 0.31 8.07 1.64
N LYS A 267 0.50 8.15 2.96
CA LYS A 267 -0.44 7.60 3.97
C LYS A 267 -1.86 8.16 3.84
N THR A 268 -2.01 9.48 3.82
CA THR A 268 -3.30 10.15 3.62
C THR A 268 -3.91 9.81 2.25
N THR A 269 -3.08 9.69 1.21
CA THR A 269 -3.52 9.26 -0.13
C THR A 269 -4.09 7.83 -0.11
N LEU A 270 -3.48 6.91 0.64
CA LEU A 270 -4.00 5.56 0.83
C LEU A 270 -5.34 5.56 1.59
N ILE A 271 -5.47 6.36 2.65
CA ILE A 271 -6.75 6.52 3.38
C ILE A 271 -7.84 7.01 2.43
N GLN A 272 -7.55 8.05 1.62
CA GLN A 272 -8.49 8.56 0.63
C GLN A 272 -8.85 7.49 -0.41
N TRP A 273 -7.86 6.70 -0.85
CA TRP A 273 -8.07 5.61 -1.82
C TRP A 273 -9.00 4.54 -1.27
N LEU A 274 -8.78 4.07 -0.04
CA LEU A 274 -9.62 3.08 0.61
C LEU A 274 -11.04 3.63 0.84
N ALA A 275 -11.16 4.89 1.28
CA ALA A 275 -12.46 5.53 1.48
C ALA A 275 -13.27 5.62 0.17
N VAL A 276 -12.64 6.10 -0.92
CA VAL A 276 -13.29 6.26 -2.22
C VAL A 276 -13.63 4.92 -2.86
N SER A 277 -12.72 3.95 -2.80
CA SER A 277 -12.94 2.60 -3.34
C SER A 277 -14.12 1.93 -2.64
N THR A 278 -14.18 2.04 -1.31
CA THR A 278 -15.30 1.52 -0.51
C THR A 278 -16.61 2.23 -0.85
N ALA A 279 -16.59 3.57 -0.95
CA ALA A 279 -17.78 4.37 -1.22
C ALA A 279 -18.35 4.17 -2.64
N LYS A 280 -17.49 4.02 -3.67
CA LYS A 280 -17.94 3.84 -5.06
C LYS A 280 -18.58 2.47 -5.32
N ARG A 281 -18.38 1.48 -4.43
CA ARG A 281 -18.84 0.08 -4.59
C ARG A 281 -18.40 -0.59 -5.90
N SER A 282 -17.49 0.04 -6.64
CA SER A 282 -16.87 -0.48 -7.88
C SER A 282 -15.53 -1.08 -7.50
N LEU A 283 -15.57 -2.29 -6.94
CA LEU A 283 -14.38 -2.99 -6.45
C LEU A 283 -13.91 -3.97 -7.52
N ASP A 284 -12.60 -3.99 -7.79
CA ASP A 284 -11.97 -5.12 -8.49
C ASP A 284 -11.96 -6.35 -7.56
N GLU A 285 -11.65 -7.54 -8.11
CA GLU A 285 -11.55 -8.77 -7.31
C GLU A 285 -10.59 -8.62 -6.12
N GLN A 286 -9.61 -7.72 -6.25
CA GLN A 286 -8.56 -7.47 -5.27
C GLN A 286 -9.04 -6.63 -4.08
N LEU A 287 -9.98 -5.70 -4.28
CA LEU A 287 -10.56 -4.87 -3.23
C LEU A 287 -11.91 -5.39 -2.71
N LEU A 288 -12.34 -6.58 -3.12
CA LEU A 288 -13.62 -7.17 -2.71
C LEU A 288 -13.79 -7.28 -1.18
N TYR A 289 -12.69 -7.34 -0.43
CA TYR A 289 -12.72 -7.35 1.04
C TYR A 289 -13.36 -6.08 1.65
N LEU A 290 -13.40 -4.96 0.91
CA LEU A 290 -14.06 -3.71 1.28
C LEU A 290 -15.56 -3.70 1.00
N TYR A 291 -16.09 -4.72 0.32
CA TYR A 291 -17.49 -4.76 -0.08
C TYR A 291 -18.43 -4.73 1.13
N GLY A 292 -19.42 -3.84 1.06
CA GLY A 292 -20.43 -3.65 2.09
C GLY A 292 -19.94 -2.93 3.35
N LEU A 293 -18.70 -2.41 3.34
CA LEU A 293 -18.21 -1.54 4.41
C LEU A 293 -18.62 -0.07 4.18
N VAL A 294 -18.63 0.70 5.27
CA VAL A 294 -18.93 2.14 5.31
C VAL A 294 -17.65 2.86 5.75
N PRO A 295 -17.03 3.69 4.88
CA PRO A 295 -15.79 4.38 5.22
C PRO A 295 -16.05 5.58 6.13
N ILE A 296 -15.35 5.65 7.26
CA ILE A 296 -15.39 6.76 8.22
C ILE A 296 -13.96 7.30 8.34
N VAL A 297 -13.70 8.45 7.72
CA VAL A 297 -12.39 9.11 7.73
C VAL A 297 -12.32 10.07 8.92
N LEU A 298 -11.35 9.86 9.81
CA LEU A 298 -11.16 10.57 11.06
C LEU A 298 -9.73 11.17 11.13
N PRO A 299 -9.49 12.35 10.53
CA PRO A 299 -8.20 13.03 10.66
C PRO A 299 -8.05 13.56 12.10
N LEU A 300 -7.02 13.12 12.83
CA LEU A 300 -6.86 13.51 14.23
C LEU A 300 -6.62 15.00 14.41
N ARG A 301 -5.91 15.65 13.47
CA ARG A 301 -5.74 17.12 13.48
C ARG A 301 -7.06 17.90 13.51
N THR A 302 -8.10 17.37 12.86
CA THR A 302 -9.42 17.99 12.80
C THR A 302 -10.21 17.65 14.07
N LEU A 303 -10.12 16.40 14.57
CA LEU A 303 -10.82 15.95 15.78
C LEU A 303 -10.37 16.67 17.05
N THR A 304 -9.09 17.02 17.15
CA THR A 304 -8.52 17.70 18.33
C THR A 304 -8.33 19.20 18.10
N ARG A 305 -8.97 19.77 17.05
CA ARG A 305 -8.89 21.19 16.71
C ARG A 305 -9.28 22.04 17.92
N SER A 306 -8.48 23.06 18.21
CA SER A 306 -8.66 23.95 19.37
C SER A 306 -8.73 23.25 20.73
N GLY A 307 -8.18 22.03 20.85
CA GLY A 307 -8.22 21.25 22.09
C GLY A 307 -9.57 20.58 22.36
N ALA A 308 -10.39 20.38 21.33
CA ALA A 308 -11.64 19.66 21.46
C ALA A 308 -11.41 18.21 21.96
N PRO A 309 -12.28 17.70 22.85
CA PRO A 309 -12.20 16.30 23.27
C PRO A 309 -12.57 15.38 22.10
N LEU A 310 -11.95 14.19 22.07
CA LEU A 310 -12.23 13.19 21.04
C LEU A 310 -13.71 12.76 21.09
N PRO A 311 -14.38 12.67 19.92
CA PRO A 311 -15.83 12.47 19.87
C PRO A 311 -16.24 11.04 20.17
N THR A 312 -17.46 10.88 20.67
CA THR A 312 -18.19 9.61 20.64
C THR A 312 -18.68 9.28 19.22
N PRO A 313 -18.99 8.01 18.90
CA PRO A 313 -19.37 7.60 17.54
C PRO A 313 -20.48 8.44 16.90
N ASP A 314 -21.51 8.81 17.66
CA ASP A 314 -22.63 9.63 17.22
C ASP A 314 -22.21 10.99 16.66
N LYS A 315 -21.07 11.51 17.10
CA LYS A 315 -20.50 12.81 16.71
C LYS A 315 -19.40 12.72 15.67
N PHE A 316 -19.03 11.53 15.19
CA PHE A 316 -17.93 11.36 14.23
C PHE A 316 -18.09 12.26 13.00
N LEU A 317 -19.27 12.27 12.37
CA LEU A 317 -19.50 13.06 11.17
C LEU A 317 -19.45 14.57 11.45
N SER A 318 -20.05 15.02 12.55
CA SER A 318 -19.99 16.45 12.93
C SER A 318 -18.58 16.89 13.29
N ALA A 319 -17.78 16.04 13.93
CA ALA A 319 -16.43 16.37 14.37
C ALA A 319 -15.43 16.53 13.21
N VAL A 320 -15.75 16.00 12.02
CA VAL A 320 -14.95 16.15 10.79
C VAL A 320 -15.58 17.11 9.77
N ASP A 321 -16.44 18.01 10.26
CA ASP A 321 -17.16 19.02 9.47
C ASP A 321 -17.92 18.41 8.26
N CYS A 322 -18.53 17.23 8.44
CA CYS A 322 -19.34 16.60 7.41
C CYS A 322 -20.64 17.39 7.18
N GLN A 323 -20.78 17.98 5.99
CA GLN A 323 -21.91 18.86 5.65
C GLN A 323 -23.28 18.18 5.67
N ILE A 324 -23.31 16.85 5.63
CA ILE A 324 -24.55 16.08 5.68
C ILE A 324 -24.79 15.42 7.05
N ALA A 325 -23.94 15.70 8.05
CA ALA A 325 -24.05 15.12 9.40
C ALA A 325 -25.43 15.36 10.03
N GLY A 326 -26.04 16.53 9.79
CA GLY A 326 -27.39 16.85 10.30
C GLY A 326 -28.51 15.98 9.71
N GLY A 327 -28.25 15.27 8.60
CA GLY A 327 -29.19 14.32 8.01
C GLY A 327 -28.99 12.87 8.47
N GLN A 328 -28.06 12.62 9.39
CA GLN A 328 -27.75 11.28 9.90
C GLN A 328 -28.95 10.72 10.67
N PRO A 329 -29.45 9.51 10.31
CA PRO A 329 -30.47 8.84 11.10
C PRO A 329 -29.97 8.58 12.53
N HIS A 330 -30.86 8.70 13.51
CA HIS A 330 -30.51 8.47 14.91
C HIS A 330 -29.91 7.07 15.11
N GLY A 331 -28.73 6.99 15.76
CA GLY A 331 -28.01 5.75 16.01
C GLY A 331 -27.45 5.05 14.76
N TRP A 332 -27.42 5.70 13.59
CA TRP A 332 -26.92 5.09 12.35
C TRP A 332 -25.49 4.57 12.47
N ILE A 333 -24.57 5.41 12.95
CA ILE A 333 -23.16 5.05 13.09
C ILE A 333 -22.96 3.88 14.07
N ASP A 334 -23.71 3.86 15.17
CA ASP A 334 -23.69 2.76 16.14
C ASP A 334 -24.16 1.46 15.50
N ARG A 335 -25.26 1.47 14.72
CA ARG A 335 -25.71 0.30 13.95
C ARG A 335 -24.67 -0.18 12.93
N VAL A 336 -24.02 0.74 12.22
CA VAL A 336 -22.95 0.42 11.26
C VAL A 336 -21.79 -0.29 11.97
N LEU A 337 -21.36 0.25 13.11
CA LEU A 337 -20.24 -0.29 13.87
C LEU A 337 -20.58 -1.62 14.58
N GLN A 338 -21.80 -1.77 15.12
CA GLN A 338 -22.27 -3.03 15.71
C GLN A 338 -22.38 -4.15 14.67
N ALA A 339 -22.75 -3.81 13.43
CA ALA A 339 -22.82 -4.75 12.32
C ALA A 339 -21.43 -5.11 11.73
N GLY A 340 -20.33 -4.58 12.28
CA GLY A 340 -18.97 -4.81 11.77
C GLY A 340 -18.75 -4.22 10.36
N ARG A 341 -19.59 -3.28 9.93
CA ARG A 341 -19.54 -2.66 8.60
C ARG A 341 -18.65 -1.43 8.56
N GLY A 342 -18.13 -0.96 9.68
CA GLY A 342 -17.26 0.20 9.73
C GLY A 342 -15.89 -0.09 9.10
N LEU A 343 -15.47 0.79 8.20
CA LEU A 343 -14.08 0.99 7.82
C LEU A 343 -13.62 2.31 8.43
N ILE A 344 -12.97 2.25 9.59
CA ILE A 344 -12.53 3.41 10.36
C ILE A 344 -11.08 3.72 9.96
N LEU A 345 -10.88 4.92 9.41
CA LEU A 345 -9.62 5.38 8.85
C LEU A 345 -9.15 6.59 9.68
N ILE A 346 -8.30 6.33 10.68
CA ILE A 346 -7.75 7.36 11.57
C ILE A 346 -6.45 7.87 10.97
N ASP A 347 -6.44 9.14 10.54
CA ASP A 347 -5.27 9.75 9.89
C ASP A 347 -4.47 10.60 10.86
N GLY A 348 -3.16 10.35 10.94
CA GLY A 348 -2.17 11.27 11.49
C GLY A 348 -2.07 11.34 13.01
N ILE A 349 -1.71 10.25 13.68
CA ILE A 349 -1.35 10.33 15.13
C ILE A 349 -0.17 11.28 15.36
N ASP A 350 0.73 11.41 14.39
CA ASP A 350 1.85 12.35 14.44
C ASP A 350 1.42 13.83 14.39
N GLU A 351 0.14 14.11 14.15
CA GLU A 351 -0.42 15.46 14.01
C GLU A 351 -1.01 16.01 15.32
N ILE A 352 -1.05 15.20 16.37
CA ILE A 352 -1.44 15.60 17.73
C ILE A 352 -0.23 15.66 18.69
N PRO A 353 -0.26 16.57 19.68
CA PRO A 353 0.76 16.66 20.72
C PRO A 353 1.00 15.32 21.43
N GLU A 354 2.23 15.07 21.88
CA GLU A 354 2.60 13.81 22.54
C GLU A 354 1.75 13.52 23.78
N ASP A 355 1.46 14.56 24.57
CA ASP A 355 0.64 14.45 25.78
C ASP A 355 -0.79 13.95 25.49
N ASP A 356 -1.35 14.34 24.34
CA ASP A 356 -2.71 13.97 23.92
C ASP A 356 -2.79 12.56 23.32
N ARG A 357 -1.65 11.95 22.95
CA ARG A 357 -1.63 10.62 22.31
C ARG A 357 -2.08 9.50 23.23
N ASN A 358 -1.83 9.62 24.54
CA ASN A 358 -2.31 8.64 25.50
C ASN A 358 -3.85 8.66 25.60
N ASP A 359 -4.45 9.84 25.49
CA ASP A 359 -5.90 9.98 25.47
C ASP A 359 -6.48 9.51 24.14
N ALA A 360 -5.81 9.78 23.02
CA ALA A 360 -6.16 9.18 21.73
C ALA A 360 -6.08 7.64 21.74
N ARG A 361 -5.07 7.07 22.40
CA ARG A 361 -4.95 5.61 22.57
C ARG A 361 -6.09 5.05 23.43
N ARG A 362 -6.44 5.74 24.53
CA ARG A 362 -7.53 5.33 25.42
C ARG A 362 -8.86 5.37 24.70
N TRP A 363 -9.14 6.46 23.99
CA TRP A 363 -10.30 6.60 23.12
C TRP A 363 -10.38 5.48 22.07
N LEU A 364 -9.27 5.19 21.39
CA LEU A 364 -9.21 4.09 20.43
C LEU A 364 -9.51 2.74 21.09
N ARG A 365 -8.97 2.46 22.28
CA ARG A 365 -9.23 1.22 23.04
C ARG A 365 -10.69 1.05 23.43
N GLU A 366 -11.33 2.12 23.88
CA GLU A 366 -12.76 2.12 24.21
C GLU A 366 -13.58 1.76 22.97
N LEU A 367 -13.27 2.35 21.82
CA LEU A 367 -13.92 2.02 20.54
C LEU A 367 -13.68 0.57 20.09
N LEU A 368 -12.45 0.08 20.21
CA LEU A 368 -12.10 -1.31 19.86
C LEU A 368 -12.81 -2.32 20.75
N SER A 369 -13.00 -1.98 22.03
CA SER A 369 -13.72 -2.82 22.99
C SER A 369 -15.22 -2.86 22.72
N ALA A 370 -15.80 -1.74 22.30
CA ALA A 370 -17.22 -1.63 21.98
C ALA A 370 -17.56 -2.23 20.61
N TYR A 371 -16.65 -2.15 19.64
CA TYR A 371 -16.91 -2.46 18.23
C TYR A 371 -15.81 -3.31 17.57
N PRO A 372 -15.60 -4.57 18.00
CA PRO A 372 -14.43 -5.38 17.67
C PRO A 372 -14.33 -5.84 16.21
N ASP A 373 -15.47 -5.98 15.51
CA ASP A 373 -15.55 -6.62 14.19
C ASP A 373 -15.26 -5.69 13.01
N ASN A 374 -15.05 -4.39 13.27
CA ASN A 374 -14.80 -3.39 12.24
C ASN A 374 -13.36 -3.44 11.70
N ARG A 375 -13.14 -2.74 10.59
CA ARG A 375 -11.81 -2.54 10.00
C ARG A 375 -11.23 -1.22 10.45
N TRP A 376 -10.05 -1.26 11.05
CA TRP A 376 -9.34 -0.12 11.60
C TRP A 376 -8.01 0.06 10.88
N LEU A 377 -7.84 1.19 10.21
CA LEU A 377 -6.54 1.64 9.73
C LEU A 377 -6.17 2.91 10.46
N VAL A 378 -5.02 2.88 11.12
CA VAL A 378 -4.46 4.00 11.85
C VAL A 378 -3.14 4.37 11.17
N THR A 379 -2.91 5.65 10.89
CA THR A 379 -1.65 6.11 10.29
C THR A 379 -0.82 6.93 11.26
N SER A 380 0.50 6.82 11.15
CA SER A 380 1.45 7.63 11.92
C SER A 380 2.79 7.76 11.22
N ARG A 381 3.67 8.63 11.73
CA ARG A 381 5.11 8.60 11.40
C ARG A 381 5.81 7.58 12.30
N PRO A 382 6.89 6.92 11.82
CA PRO A 382 7.70 6.03 12.65
C PRO A 382 8.24 6.72 13.91
N SER A 383 8.54 8.01 13.81
CA SER A 383 9.03 8.79 14.95
C SER A 383 7.95 9.02 16.01
N ALA A 384 6.67 9.13 15.64
CA ALA A 384 5.59 9.54 16.55
C ALA A 384 5.01 8.43 17.42
N VAL A 385 5.21 7.17 17.04
CA VAL A 385 4.73 6.01 17.79
C VAL A 385 5.86 5.01 17.90
N ARG A 386 6.15 4.57 19.13
CA ARG A 386 7.14 3.51 19.37
C ARG A 386 6.80 2.25 18.59
N GLU A 387 7.79 1.42 18.30
CA GLU A 387 7.51 0.05 17.87
C GLU A 387 6.60 -0.65 18.88
N ARG A 388 5.64 -1.42 18.34
CA ARG A 388 4.66 -2.17 19.12
C ARG A 388 3.77 -1.28 19.99
N TRP A 389 3.46 -0.08 19.50
CA TRP A 389 2.60 0.85 20.21
C TRP A 389 1.19 0.29 20.37
N LEU A 390 0.66 -0.42 19.37
CA LEU A 390 -0.67 -1.04 19.39
C LEU A 390 -0.65 -2.57 19.28
N THR A 391 0.52 -3.22 19.40
CA THR A 391 0.60 -4.69 19.35
C THR A 391 -0.27 -5.36 20.42
N ASP A 392 -0.32 -4.79 21.64
CA ASP A 392 -1.17 -5.30 22.72
C ASP A 392 -2.67 -5.16 22.41
N ASP A 393 -3.02 -4.32 21.43
CA ASP A 393 -4.37 -4.01 21.00
C ASP A 393 -4.76 -4.80 19.71
N ASP A 394 -3.96 -5.81 19.35
CA ASP A 394 -4.11 -6.71 18.18
C ASP A 394 -3.94 -6.00 16.82
N PHE A 395 -3.12 -4.94 16.77
CA PHE A 395 -2.78 -4.27 15.52
C PHE A 395 -1.59 -4.96 14.85
N ALA A 396 -1.74 -5.23 13.55
CA ALA A 396 -0.61 -5.49 12.68
C ALA A 396 0.09 -4.15 12.37
N GLU A 397 1.38 -4.05 12.70
CA GLU A 397 2.19 -2.87 12.37
C GLU A 397 2.89 -3.08 11.04
N LEU A 398 2.73 -2.15 10.12
CA LEU A 398 3.34 -2.16 8.80
C LEU A 398 4.00 -0.82 8.49
N ASP A 399 5.07 -0.84 7.71
CA ASP A 399 5.76 0.35 7.25
C ASP A 399 5.56 0.54 5.75
N LEU A 400 5.08 1.71 5.34
CA LEU A 400 4.96 2.05 3.93
C LEU A 400 6.37 2.17 3.33
N ALA A 401 6.65 1.30 2.37
CA ALA A 401 7.96 1.21 1.74
C ALA A 401 8.18 2.38 0.75
N PRO A 402 9.43 2.84 0.59
CA PRO A 402 9.79 3.79 -0.45
C PRO A 402 9.43 3.26 -1.85
N MET A 403 9.16 4.17 -2.79
CA MET A 403 8.88 3.78 -4.19
C MET A 403 10.06 3.03 -4.79
N LYS A 404 9.78 1.88 -5.41
CA LYS A 404 10.76 1.15 -6.21
C LYS A 404 10.99 1.87 -7.53
N ARG A 405 12.03 1.48 -8.26
CA ARG A 405 12.36 2.06 -9.58
C ARG A 405 11.20 1.97 -10.57
N ASP A 406 10.44 0.88 -10.53
CA ASP A 406 9.27 0.69 -11.40
C ASP A 406 8.10 1.60 -10.97
N ASP A 407 7.89 1.77 -9.66
CA ASP A 407 6.89 2.69 -9.10
C ASP A 407 7.20 4.15 -9.50
N ILE A 408 8.48 4.55 -9.42
CA ILE A 408 8.97 5.87 -9.86
C ILE A 408 8.71 6.06 -11.35
N ALA A 409 9.02 5.04 -12.16
CA ALA A 409 8.80 5.10 -13.59
C ALA A 409 7.31 5.27 -13.93
N GLU A 410 6.45 4.47 -13.31
CA GLU A 410 5.00 4.56 -13.50
C GLU A 410 4.47 5.92 -13.05
N PHE A 411 4.92 6.43 -11.91
CA PHE A 411 4.53 7.76 -11.42
C PHE A 411 4.89 8.86 -12.42
N ILE A 412 6.14 8.87 -12.93
CA ILE A 412 6.61 9.88 -13.88
C ILE A 412 5.79 9.84 -15.17
N HIS A 413 5.52 8.65 -15.72
CA HIS A 413 4.71 8.53 -16.94
C HIS A 413 3.28 9.00 -16.70
N ARG A 414 2.63 8.55 -15.62
CA ARG A 414 1.26 8.98 -15.27
C ARG A 414 1.19 10.48 -15.10
N TRP A 415 2.15 11.07 -14.41
CA TRP A 415 2.23 12.52 -14.18
C TRP A 415 2.34 13.29 -15.51
N HIS A 416 3.23 12.89 -16.42
CA HIS A 416 3.42 13.60 -17.69
C HIS A 416 2.24 13.43 -18.64
N LYS A 417 1.68 12.22 -18.71
CA LYS A 417 0.44 11.95 -19.45
C LYS A 417 -0.71 12.79 -18.91
N ALA A 418 -0.81 12.90 -17.59
CA ALA A 418 -1.80 13.72 -16.91
C ALA A 418 -1.62 15.21 -17.24
N ALA A 419 -0.39 15.71 -17.25
CA ALA A 419 -0.08 17.07 -17.66
C ALA A 419 -0.31 17.36 -19.16
N GLY A 420 -0.67 16.35 -19.97
CA GLY A 420 -0.81 16.49 -21.43
C GLY A 420 0.52 16.73 -22.15
N ILE A 421 1.64 16.34 -21.53
CA ILE A 421 3.00 16.57 -22.03
C ILE A 421 3.45 15.35 -22.85
N SER A 422 4.32 15.59 -23.83
CA SER A 422 4.96 14.52 -24.61
C SER A 422 5.73 13.53 -23.71
N ASP A 423 5.58 12.24 -23.98
CA ASP A 423 6.34 11.13 -23.37
C ASP A 423 7.87 11.31 -23.47
N ARG A 424 8.34 12.16 -24.39
CA ARG A 424 9.75 12.53 -24.49
C ARG A 424 10.26 13.16 -23.19
N TYR A 425 9.52 14.08 -22.58
CA TYR A 425 9.92 14.73 -21.32
C TYR A 425 9.96 13.73 -20.16
N ALA A 426 8.99 12.80 -20.11
CA ALA A 426 8.99 11.73 -19.13
C ALA A 426 10.24 10.84 -19.28
N THR A 427 10.60 10.50 -20.52
CA THR A 427 11.78 9.68 -20.82
C THR A 427 13.09 10.41 -20.47
N GLU A 428 13.18 11.71 -20.75
CA GLU A 428 14.32 12.56 -20.39
C GLU A 428 14.49 12.63 -18.86
N LEU A 429 13.40 12.86 -18.13
CA LEU A 429 13.42 12.88 -16.67
C LEU A 429 13.85 11.52 -16.09
N LEU A 430 13.34 10.41 -16.64
CA LEU A 430 13.73 9.08 -16.19
C LEU A 430 15.21 8.80 -16.38
N ARG A 431 15.82 9.33 -17.45
CA ARG A 431 17.27 9.23 -17.63
C ARG A 431 18.01 10.06 -16.59
N ALA A 432 17.56 11.29 -16.32
CA ALA A 432 18.17 12.14 -15.29
C ALA A 432 18.12 11.50 -13.89
N VAL A 433 16.93 11.03 -13.47
CA VAL A 433 16.72 10.36 -12.17
C VAL A 433 17.55 9.08 -12.05
N ARG A 434 17.77 8.33 -13.14
CA ARG A 434 18.62 7.14 -13.13
C ARG A 434 20.12 7.47 -13.10
N ALA A 435 20.52 8.59 -13.70
CA ALA A 435 21.91 9.00 -13.80
C ALA A 435 22.43 9.69 -12.52
N GLN A 436 21.58 10.45 -11.84
CA GLN A 436 21.93 11.22 -10.64
C GLN A 436 21.44 10.51 -9.37
N GLN A 437 22.37 10.03 -8.55
CA GLN A 437 22.06 9.27 -7.33
C GLN A 437 21.20 10.07 -6.35
N ASP A 438 21.52 11.34 -6.13
CA ASP A 438 20.81 12.19 -5.16
C ASP A 438 19.35 12.41 -5.58
N LEU A 439 19.09 12.66 -6.88
CA LEU A 439 17.75 12.71 -7.43
C LEU A 439 17.02 11.37 -7.30
N SER A 440 17.71 10.25 -7.56
CA SER A 440 17.11 8.92 -7.39
C SER A 440 16.66 8.66 -5.96
N GLN A 441 17.43 9.10 -4.97
CA GLN A 441 17.09 8.93 -3.55
C GLN A 441 15.88 9.79 -3.17
N LEU A 442 15.85 11.05 -3.62
CA LEU A 442 14.72 11.95 -3.36
C LEU A 442 13.44 11.48 -4.05
N ALA A 443 13.54 10.98 -5.29
CA ALA A 443 12.40 10.50 -6.07
C ALA A 443 11.72 9.25 -5.47
N THR A 444 12.31 8.57 -4.48
CA THR A 444 11.66 7.44 -3.79
C THR A 444 10.43 7.87 -2.97
N ASN A 445 10.31 9.17 -2.67
CA ASN A 445 9.17 9.75 -1.98
C ASN A 445 8.16 10.33 -3.00
N PRO A 446 6.88 9.92 -2.99
CA PRO A 446 5.88 10.40 -3.96
C PRO A 446 5.76 11.92 -4.05
N LEU A 447 5.82 12.63 -2.92
CA LEU A 447 5.77 14.08 -2.91
C LEU A 447 6.96 14.68 -3.66
N MET A 448 8.17 14.23 -3.34
CA MET A 448 9.40 14.71 -3.98
C MET A 448 9.43 14.37 -5.47
N CYS A 449 8.99 13.17 -5.85
CA CYS A 449 8.86 12.76 -7.25
C CYS A 449 7.91 13.70 -8.01
N GLY A 450 6.77 14.07 -7.41
CA GLY A 450 5.85 15.07 -7.97
C GLY A 450 6.51 16.44 -8.17
N LEU A 451 7.26 16.93 -7.18
CA LEU A 451 7.99 18.21 -7.29
C LEU A 451 9.07 18.17 -8.37
N ILE A 452 9.80 17.06 -8.48
CA ILE A 452 10.82 16.85 -9.52
C ILE A 452 10.16 16.87 -10.91
N CYS A 453 9.03 16.18 -11.10
CA CYS A 453 8.29 16.23 -12.36
C CYS A 453 7.88 17.66 -12.74
N ALA A 454 7.32 18.39 -11.76
CA ALA A 454 6.87 19.77 -11.93
C ALA A 454 8.01 20.70 -12.36
N LEU A 455 9.13 20.64 -11.63
CA LEU A 455 10.31 21.45 -11.88
C LEU A 455 10.98 21.13 -13.20
N HIS A 456 11.09 19.83 -13.54
CA HIS A 456 11.65 19.40 -14.80
C HIS A 456 10.89 19.97 -16.00
N GLN A 457 9.55 19.96 -15.92
CA GLN A 457 8.71 20.62 -16.92
C GLN A 457 8.96 22.13 -16.95
N ASP A 458 8.90 22.79 -15.79
CA ASP A 458 8.97 24.24 -15.67
C ASP A 458 10.28 24.81 -16.21
N ARG A 459 11.40 24.17 -15.87
CA ARG A 459 12.76 24.61 -16.21
C ARG A 459 13.30 23.98 -17.49
N ARG A 460 12.45 23.40 -18.33
CA ARG A 460 12.82 22.77 -19.61
C ARG A 460 13.98 21.76 -19.48
N GLY A 461 13.93 20.92 -18.46
CA GLY A 461 14.90 19.84 -18.25
C GLY A 461 16.01 20.11 -17.23
N TYR A 462 16.14 21.34 -16.71
CA TYR A 462 17.12 21.64 -15.67
C TYR A 462 16.57 21.32 -14.27
N LEU A 463 17.27 20.45 -13.53
CA LEU A 463 16.93 20.09 -12.15
C LEU A 463 18.03 20.51 -11.18
N PRO A 464 17.67 21.06 -10.01
CA PRO A 464 18.61 21.24 -8.91
C PRO A 464 19.08 19.88 -8.35
N GLU A 465 20.27 19.84 -7.75
CA GLU A 465 20.88 18.60 -7.27
C GLU A 465 20.56 18.33 -5.78
N GLY A 466 20.27 19.40 -5.02
CA GLY A 466 19.98 19.29 -3.57
C GLY A 466 18.49 19.31 -3.19
N ARG A 467 18.14 18.63 -2.10
CA ARG A 467 16.78 18.63 -1.52
C ARG A 467 16.26 20.04 -1.22
N LYS A 468 17.09 20.88 -0.59
CA LYS A 468 16.76 22.29 -0.30
C LYS A 468 16.49 23.07 -1.59
N GLU A 469 17.36 22.91 -2.58
CA GLU A 469 17.24 23.63 -3.84
C GLU A 469 15.98 23.23 -4.61
N ILE A 470 15.57 21.95 -4.53
CA ILE A 470 14.29 21.47 -5.06
C ILE A 470 13.12 22.15 -4.34
N TYR A 471 13.15 22.27 -3.00
CA TYR A 471 12.10 22.99 -2.29
C TYR A 471 12.06 24.48 -2.64
N ASP A 472 13.20 25.17 -2.63
CA ASP A 472 13.29 26.59 -2.99
C ASP A 472 12.82 26.82 -4.43
N ALA A 473 13.24 25.96 -5.36
CA ALA A 473 12.80 26.02 -6.75
C ALA A 473 11.30 25.77 -6.87
N ALA A 474 10.75 24.79 -6.15
CA ALA A 474 9.34 24.46 -6.22
C ALA A 474 8.46 25.55 -5.59
N LEU A 475 8.88 26.15 -4.48
CA LEU A 475 8.21 27.29 -3.85
C LEU A 475 8.16 28.47 -4.81
N SER A 476 9.31 28.83 -5.40
CA SER A 476 9.39 29.91 -6.37
C SER A 476 8.48 29.67 -7.59
N MET A 477 8.47 28.43 -8.10
CA MET A 477 7.60 28.01 -9.20
C MET A 477 6.11 28.10 -8.82
N LEU A 478 5.70 27.58 -7.66
CA LEU A 478 4.31 27.57 -7.18
C LEU A 478 3.76 28.99 -7.00
N LEU A 479 4.57 29.91 -6.50
CA LEU A 479 4.19 31.30 -6.28
C LEU A 479 4.19 32.12 -7.58
N PHE A 480 5.19 31.97 -8.44
CA PHE A 480 5.39 32.87 -9.59
C PHE A 480 4.60 32.46 -10.85
N ARG A 481 4.48 31.15 -11.13
CA ARG A 481 3.86 30.68 -12.38
C ARG A 481 2.34 30.71 -12.32
N ARG A 482 1.75 30.45 -11.16
CA ARG A 482 0.29 30.51 -10.94
C ARG A 482 -0.28 31.89 -11.23
N ASP A 483 0.50 32.95 -10.96
CA ASP A 483 0.13 34.33 -11.27
C ASP A 483 0.21 34.68 -12.77
N ARG A 484 1.18 34.11 -13.50
CA ARG A 484 1.33 34.32 -14.95
C ARG A 484 0.28 33.56 -15.77
N GLU A 485 0.01 32.30 -15.45
CA GLU A 485 -0.84 31.43 -16.27
C GLU A 485 -2.33 31.77 -16.21
N ARG A 486 -2.82 32.36 -15.11
CA ARG A 486 -4.21 32.85 -15.06
C ARG A 486 -4.45 34.14 -15.85
N GLY A 487 -3.41 34.75 -16.45
CA GLY A 487 -3.53 35.99 -17.21
C GLY A 487 -3.94 37.21 -16.36
N VAL A 488 -3.92 37.08 -15.02
CA VAL A 488 -4.36 38.12 -14.08
C VAL A 488 -3.17 38.86 -13.48
N TYR A 489 -2.25 39.32 -14.33
CA TYR A 489 -1.14 40.18 -13.88
C TYR A 489 -1.61 41.59 -13.45
N LYS A 490 -2.93 41.90 -13.53
CA LYS A 490 -3.46 43.26 -13.33
C LYS A 490 -4.87 43.41 -12.72
N SER A 491 -5.55 42.36 -12.23
CA SER A 491 -6.97 42.51 -11.81
C SER A 491 -7.28 42.22 -10.33
N GLY A 492 -6.26 42.04 -9.49
CA GLY A 492 -6.42 41.99 -8.03
C GLY A 492 -5.92 43.28 -7.37
N PRO A 493 -6.52 43.75 -6.26
CA PRO A 493 -6.06 44.93 -5.55
C PRO A 493 -4.70 44.72 -4.85
N ILE A 494 -4.31 43.47 -4.57
CA ILE A 494 -3.12 43.10 -3.81
C ILE A 494 -2.04 42.51 -4.73
N HIS A 495 -0.86 43.09 -4.68
CA HIS A 495 0.39 42.74 -5.36
C HIS A 495 1.51 42.52 -4.31
N VAL A 496 1.64 41.29 -3.81
CA VAL A 496 2.70 40.88 -2.88
C VAL A 496 3.90 40.36 -3.68
N SER A 497 5.12 40.80 -3.39
CA SER A 497 6.32 40.22 -4.00
C SER A 497 6.56 38.79 -3.51
N GLU A 498 7.32 37.99 -4.24
CA GLU A 498 7.65 36.60 -3.85
C GLU A 498 8.25 36.53 -2.43
N ALA A 499 9.20 37.41 -2.12
CA ALA A 499 9.85 37.46 -0.82
C ALA A 499 8.85 37.78 0.31
N GLU A 500 7.96 38.76 0.10
CA GLU A 500 6.93 39.12 1.07
C GLU A 500 5.89 37.99 1.23
N HIS A 501 5.54 37.32 0.13
CA HIS A 501 4.60 36.20 0.14
C HIS A 501 5.16 35.01 0.94
N ILE A 502 6.42 34.66 0.69
CA ILE A 502 7.13 33.63 1.45
C ILE A 502 7.19 34.02 2.93
N GLN A 503 7.55 35.28 3.25
CA GLN A 503 7.60 35.75 4.64
C GLN A 503 6.27 35.62 5.38
N LEU A 504 5.15 35.97 4.76
CA LEU A 504 3.84 35.83 5.39
C LEU A 504 3.49 34.35 5.65
N ILE A 505 3.74 33.46 4.69
CA ILE A 505 3.48 32.02 4.86
C ILE A 505 4.44 31.42 5.90
N GLN A 506 5.70 31.86 5.94
CA GLN A 506 6.67 31.46 6.97
C GLN A 506 6.16 31.80 8.38
N LYS A 507 5.57 32.98 8.59
CA LYS A 507 4.98 33.35 9.89
C LYS A 507 3.84 32.42 10.28
N LEU A 508 2.93 32.11 9.35
CA LEU A 508 1.83 31.17 9.58
C LEU A 508 2.37 29.77 9.92
N ALA A 509 3.32 29.25 9.15
CA ALA A 509 3.96 27.95 9.38
C ALA A 509 4.64 27.88 10.75
N TYR A 510 5.38 28.94 11.10
CA TYR A 510 6.10 28.99 12.37
C TYR A 510 5.16 29.04 13.57
N TRP A 511 4.08 29.83 13.48
CA TRP A 511 3.04 29.84 14.50
C TRP A 511 2.45 28.45 14.74
N MET A 512 2.13 27.72 13.67
CA MET A 512 1.59 26.36 13.78
C MET A 512 2.56 25.41 14.48
N ILE A 513 3.85 25.45 14.10
CA ILE A 513 4.90 24.63 14.71
C ILE A 513 5.11 24.98 16.19
N ARG A 514 5.20 26.28 16.54
CA ARG A 514 5.36 26.73 17.93
C ARG A 514 4.22 26.29 18.84
N ASN A 515 3.00 26.25 18.30
CA ASN A 515 1.81 25.87 19.05
C ASN A 515 1.48 24.37 18.96
N GLY A 516 2.32 23.56 18.29
CA GLY A 516 2.08 22.12 18.11
C GLY A 516 0.78 21.82 17.35
N ARG A 517 0.39 22.71 16.42
CA ARG A 517 -0.85 22.61 15.64
C ARG A 517 -0.58 22.22 14.20
N SER A 518 -1.46 21.40 13.64
CA SER A 518 -1.47 21.05 12.21
C SER A 518 -2.55 21.81 11.42
N GLU A 519 -3.53 22.38 12.12
CA GLU A 519 -4.58 23.28 11.58
C GLU A 519 -4.61 24.57 12.41
N MET A 520 -4.91 25.69 11.77
CA MET A 520 -5.07 27.01 12.41
C MET A 520 -6.45 27.57 12.07
N THR A 521 -7.10 28.21 13.02
CA THR A 521 -8.41 28.81 12.79
C THR A 521 -8.30 30.02 11.87
N HIS A 522 -9.37 30.35 11.15
CA HIS A 522 -9.40 31.59 10.36
C HIS A 522 -9.12 32.82 11.24
N CYS A 523 -9.66 32.84 12.46
CA CYS A 523 -9.47 33.93 13.41
C CYS A 523 -8.00 34.11 13.80
N ASP A 524 -7.32 33.03 14.21
CA ASP A 524 -5.90 33.06 14.61
C ASP A 524 -5.00 33.51 13.44
N ALA A 525 -5.31 33.06 12.22
CA ALA A 525 -4.56 33.43 11.02
C ALA A 525 -4.62 34.92 10.74
N VAL A 526 -5.83 35.48 10.75
CA VAL A 526 -6.08 36.89 10.48
C VAL A 526 -5.47 37.74 11.58
N GLU A 527 -5.53 37.29 12.83
CA GLU A 527 -4.91 37.98 13.95
C GLU A 527 -3.38 37.98 13.86
N LEU A 528 -2.77 36.85 13.49
CA LEU A 528 -1.33 36.80 13.25
C LEU A 528 -0.92 37.75 12.12
N LEU A 529 -1.68 37.77 11.02
CA LEU A 529 -1.43 38.69 9.91
C LEU A 529 -1.60 40.16 10.33
N ARG A 530 -2.59 40.47 11.18
CA ARG A 530 -2.78 41.80 11.76
C ARG A 530 -1.56 42.26 12.55
N GLN A 531 -0.89 41.34 13.25
CA GLN A 531 0.33 41.64 14.02
C GLN A 531 1.57 41.79 13.12
N VAL A 532 1.66 41.02 12.04
CA VAL A 532 2.83 41.00 11.14
C VAL A 532 2.81 42.15 10.13
N LEU A 533 1.64 42.48 9.57
CA LEU A 533 1.49 43.46 8.48
C LEU A 533 2.05 44.86 8.78
N PRO A 534 1.97 45.42 10.00
CA PRO A 534 2.59 46.70 10.31
C PRO A 534 4.10 46.76 10.05
N ALA A 535 4.80 45.62 10.14
CA ALA A 535 6.22 45.50 9.80
C ALA A 535 6.48 45.36 8.28
N MET A 536 5.42 45.29 7.46
CA MET A 536 5.46 45.15 6.00
C MET A 536 4.62 46.25 5.32
N PRO A 537 5.05 47.53 5.37
CA PRO A 537 4.21 48.68 4.96
C PRO A 537 3.65 48.56 3.54
N LYS A 538 4.48 48.08 2.60
CA LYS A 538 4.09 47.88 1.20
C LYS A 538 2.93 46.91 1.03
N VAL A 539 2.81 45.89 1.87
CA VAL A 539 1.71 44.91 1.83
C VAL A 539 0.51 45.45 2.59
N ALA A 540 0.73 46.08 3.74
CA ALA A 540 -0.32 46.67 4.57
C ALA A 540 -1.12 47.77 3.85
N GLU A 541 -0.47 48.54 2.97
CA GLU A 541 -1.12 49.57 2.14
C GLU A 541 -2.08 48.99 1.08
N GLN A 542 -1.95 47.71 0.73
CA GLN A 542 -2.69 47.09 -0.37
C GLN A 542 -3.99 46.40 0.06
N GLY A 543 -4.15 46.08 1.35
CA GLY A 543 -5.35 45.40 1.83
C GLY A 543 -5.35 45.11 3.32
N THR A 544 -6.53 44.78 3.85
CA THR A 544 -6.70 44.36 5.25
C THR A 544 -6.10 42.97 5.49
N PRO A 545 -5.83 42.58 6.75
CA PRO A 545 -5.36 41.22 7.08
C PRO A 545 -6.25 40.12 6.47
N GLU A 546 -7.56 40.31 6.43
CA GLU A 546 -8.51 39.37 5.81
C GLU A 546 -8.35 39.29 4.29
N ALA A 547 -8.08 40.42 3.63
CA ALA A 547 -7.85 40.46 2.20
C ALA A 547 -6.51 39.79 1.82
N VAL A 548 -5.46 40.02 2.64
CA VAL A 548 -4.17 39.35 2.50
C VAL A 548 -4.31 37.86 2.74
N TYR A 549 -5.03 37.44 3.78
CA TYR A 549 -5.30 36.03 4.05
C TYR A 549 -5.96 35.32 2.86
N LYS A 550 -7.04 35.90 2.32
CA LYS A 550 -7.72 35.38 1.11
C LYS A 550 -6.79 35.34 -0.10
N HIS A 551 -5.93 36.35 -0.25
CA HIS A 551 -4.92 36.36 -1.30
C HIS A 551 -3.95 35.19 -1.15
N LEU A 552 -3.40 34.95 0.05
CA LEU A 552 -2.49 33.83 0.31
C LEU A 552 -3.15 32.47 0.04
N LEU A 553 -4.42 32.27 0.45
CA LEU A 553 -5.15 31.03 0.16
C LEU A 553 -5.31 30.76 -1.35
N VAL A 554 -5.73 31.78 -2.10
CA VAL A 554 -6.03 31.62 -3.54
C VAL A 554 -4.75 31.52 -4.38
N ARG A 555 -3.69 32.22 -3.98
CA ARG A 555 -2.50 32.44 -4.79
C ARG A 555 -1.33 31.53 -4.45
N SER A 556 -1.15 31.14 -3.17
CA SER A 556 0.04 30.39 -2.76
C SER A 556 0.12 28.98 -3.35
N GLY A 557 -1.03 28.29 -3.48
CA GLY A 557 -1.05 26.84 -3.77
C GLY A 557 -0.46 25.97 -2.66
N LEU A 558 -0.08 26.58 -1.53
CA LEU A 558 0.51 25.91 -0.38
C LEU A 558 -0.48 25.78 0.78
N LEU A 559 -1.46 26.68 0.82
CA LEU A 559 -2.51 26.72 1.85
C LEU A 559 -3.86 26.28 1.27
N ARG A 560 -4.66 25.63 2.09
CA ARG A 560 -6.04 25.25 1.77
C ARG A 560 -6.96 25.51 2.96
N GLU A 561 -8.25 25.55 2.68
CA GLU A 561 -9.31 25.76 3.66
C GLU A 561 -10.16 24.48 3.74
N PRO A 562 -9.80 23.50 4.61
CA PRO A 562 -10.51 22.22 4.69
C PRO A 562 -11.92 22.35 5.28
N SER A 563 -12.16 23.37 6.10
CA SER A 563 -13.48 23.79 6.57
C SER A 563 -13.58 25.31 6.58
N ALA A 564 -14.79 25.86 6.64
CA ALA A 564 -15.04 27.31 6.55
C ALA A 564 -14.39 28.16 7.67
N ASP A 565 -13.81 27.53 8.70
CA ASP A 565 -13.17 28.20 9.84
C ASP A 565 -11.75 27.68 10.14
N SER A 566 -11.17 26.89 9.23
CA SER A 566 -9.82 26.36 9.43
C SER A 566 -8.99 26.43 8.16
N MET A 567 -7.67 26.56 8.33
CA MET A 567 -6.71 26.41 7.25
C MET A 567 -5.56 25.50 7.68
N ASP A 568 -4.97 24.85 6.69
CA ASP A 568 -3.77 24.05 6.82
C ASP A 568 -2.91 24.13 5.56
N PHE A 569 -1.71 23.56 5.65
CA PHE A 569 -0.86 23.38 4.50
C PHE A 569 -1.33 22.17 3.68
N VAL A 570 -1.31 22.30 2.35
CA VAL A 570 -1.59 21.18 1.43
C VAL A 570 -0.69 19.97 1.75
N HIS A 571 0.54 20.24 2.20
CA HIS A 571 1.44 19.22 2.70
C HIS A 571 2.26 19.71 3.90
N ARG A 572 2.26 18.94 4.99
CA ARG A 572 3.02 19.24 6.21
C ARG A 572 4.52 19.46 5.97
N THR A 573 5.09 18.83 4.96
CA THR A 573 6.50 19.03 4.58
C THR A 573 6.83 20.49 4.24
N PHE A 574 5.89 21.24 3.62
CA PHE A 574 6.09 22.67 3.34
C PHE A 574 5.93 23.52 4.60
N GLN A 575 5.03 23.15 5.51
CA GLN A 575 4.93 23.75 6.83
C GLN A 575 6.25 23.58 7.59
N ASP A 576 6.77 22.34 7.66
CA ASP A 576 8.04 22.01 8.33
C ASP A 576 9.20 22.81 7.72
N TYR A 577 9.28 22.92 6.39
CA TYR A 577 10.30 23.68 5.67
C TYR A 577 10.24 25.19 5.95
N LEU A 578 9.08 25.81 5.74
CA LEU A 578 8.91 27.26 5.88
C LEU A 578 8.98 27.70 7.33
N GLY A 579 8.43 26.93 8.26
CA GLY A 579 8.53 27.22 9.68
C GLY A 579 9.94 27.01 10.23
N ALA A 580 10.69 26.01 9.74
CA ALA A 580 12.10 25.87 10.08
C ALA A 580 12.93 27.06 9.56
N LYS A 581 12.65 27.54 8.34
CA LYS A 581 13.29 28.74 7.79
C LYS A 581 13.00 29.97 8.67
N ALA A 582 11.75 30.16 9.07
CA ALA A 582 11.36 31.25 9.96
C ALA A 582 12.09 31.20 11.32
N ALA A 583 12.16 30.01 11.94
CA ALA A 583 12.86 29.81 13.21
C ALA A 583 14.35 30.16 13.12
N VAL A 584 15.01 29.80 12.01
CA VAL A 584 16.41 30.15 11.76
C VAL A 584 16.58 31.66 11.55
N GLU A 585 15.70 32.29 10.78
CA GLU A 585 15.73 33.74 10.51
C GLU A 585 15.45 34.57 11.78
N GLU A 586 14.65 34.06 12.70
CA GLU A 586 14.38 34.66 14.02
C GLU A 586 15.45 34.34 15.08
N LEU A 587 16.46 33.52 14.74
CA LEU A 587 17.53 33.06 15.63
C LEU A 587 17.05 32.24 16.84
N ASP A 588 15.89 31.59 16.73
CA ASP A 588 15.24 30.78 17.77
C ASP A 588 15.90 29.39 17.94
N PHE A 589 17.23 29.33 17.90
CA PHE A 589 18.01 28.09 17.97
C PHE A 589 17.82 27.34 19.29
N ASP A 590 17.78 28.06 20.41
CA ASP A 590 17.63 27.44 21.72
C ASP A 590 16.25 26.79 21.86
N PHE A 591 15.22 27.40 21.24
CA PHE A 591 13.87 26.83 21.18
C PHE A 591 13.82 25.58 20.29
N LEU A 592 14.48 25.60 19.13
CA LEU A 592 14.64 24.41 18.28
C LEU A 592 15.33 23.26 19.05
N ILE A 593 16.45 23.55 19.71
CA ILE A 593 17.22 22.57 20.49
C ILE A 593 16.39 22.03 21.66
N ALA A 594 15.66 22.90 22.38
CA ALA A 594 14.80 22.52 23.50
C ALA A 594 13.67 21.58 23.08
N ASN A 595 13.16 21.69 21.86
CA ASN A 595 12.05 20.86 21.37
C ASN A 595 12.50 19.65 20.53
N ALA A 596 13.78 19.55 20.17
CA ALA A 596 14.30 18.50 19.26
C ALA A 596 14.14 17.04 19.73
N HIS A 597 13.79 16.81 21.00
CA HIS A 597 13.51 15.48 21.54
C HIS A 597 12.11 14.97 21.16
N LEU A 598 11.21 15.88 20.78
CA LEU A 598 9.82 15.60 20.39
C LEU A 598 9.75 15.18 18.92
N ASP A 599 8.97 14.15 18.62
CA ASP A 599 8.93 13.54 17.27
C ASP A 599 8.50 14.50 16.17
N GLN A 600 7.56 15.39 16.49
CA GLN A 600 7.01 16.36 15.56
C GLN A 600 8.05 17.38 15.08
N TRP A 601 9.16 17.52 15.79
CA TRP A 601 10.25 18.45 15.48
C TRP A 601 11.34 17.83 14.62
N GLU A 602 11.37 16.52 14.42
CA GLU A 602 12.45 15.85 13.70
C GLU A 602 12.66 16.44 12.29
N ASP A 603 11.59 16.55 11.49
CA ASP A 603 11.67 17.13 10.15
C ASP A 603 11.97 18.63 10.21
N VAL A 604 11.42 19.36 11.18
CA VAL A 604 11.70 20.80 11.39
C VAL A 604 13.18 21.03 11.67
N ILE A 605 13.81 20.22 12.52
CA ILE A 605 15.24 20.32 12.85
C ILE A 605 16.11 20.00 11.64
N ARG A 606 15.76 18.97 10.86
CA ARG A 606 16.45 18.65 9.60
C ARG A 606 16.39 19.81 8.62
N MET A 607 15.21 20.45 8.46
CA MET A 607 15.06 21.61 7.59
C MET A 607 15.78 22.84 8.15
N ALA A 608 15.79 23.05 9.47
CA ALA A 608 16.51 24.16 10.10
C ALA A 608 18.01 24.08 9.83
N VAL A 609 18.61 22.88 9.92
CA VAL A 609 20.02 22.65 9.56
C VAL A 609 20.30 22.94 8.08
N ALA A 610 19.36 22.64 7.18
CA ALA A 610 19.46 22.96 5.75
C ALA A 610 19.39 24.47 5.48
N HIS A 611 18.58 25.21 6.25
CA HIS A 611 18.45 26.67 6.14
C HIS A 611 19.59 27.44 6.80
N ALA A 612 20.14 26.93 7.89
CA ALA A 612 21.16 27.58 8.71
C ALA A 612 22.46 27.86 7.94
N ARG A 613 23.07 29.02 8.23
CA ARG A 613 24.43 29.38 7.81
C ARG A 613 25.47 28.53 8.56
N PRO A 614 26.74 28.47 8.12
CA PRO A 614 27.74 27.56 8.72
C PRO A 614 27.92 27.69 10.24
N THR A 615 27.90 28.92 10.77
CA THR A 615 28.00 29.19 12.21
C THR A 615 26.74 28.78 12.98
N GLU A 616 25.57 29.11 12.44
CA GLU A 616 24.26 28.74 12.99
C GLU A 616 24.07 27.22 12.99
N ARG A 617 24.50 26.55 11.92
CA ARG A 617 24.48 25.09 11.78
C ARG A 617 25.38 24.42 12.82
N THR A 618 26.55 24.98 13.04
CA THR A 618 27.46 24.55 14.10
C THR A 618 26.80 24.69 15.46
N ARG A 619 26.14 25.82 15.74
CA ARG A 619 25.39 26.05 16.98
C ARG A 619 24.28 25.01 17.18
N LEU A 620 23.45 24.78 16.15
CA LEU A 620 22.37 23.79 16.19
C LEU A 620 22.89 22.37 16.49
N LEU A 621 23.81 21.87 15.67
CA LEU A 621 24.31 20.49 15.82
C LEU A 621 25.07 20.28 17.14
N THR A 622 25.87 21.27 17.55
CA THR A 622 26.56 21.23 18.86
C THR A 622 25.56 21.25 20.00
N GLY A 623 24.51 22.08 19.90
CA GLY A 623 23.43 22.15 20.86
C GLY A 623 22.68 20.83 21.01
N LEU A 624 22.40 20.13 19.89
CA LEU A 624 21.76 18.81 19.92
C LEU A 624 22.61 17.75 20.63
N ILE A 625 23.91 17.66 20.30
CA ILE A 625 24.77 16.60 20.85
C ILE A 625 25.22 16.83 22.29
N ARG A 626 25.28 18.10 22.73
CA ARG A 626 25.69 18.50 24.08
C ARG A 626 24.52 18.77 25.03
N ARG A 627 23.29 18.43 24.62
CA ARG A 627 22.11 18.61 25.44
C ARG A 627 22.09 17.61 26.61
N GLU A 628 22.20 18.12 27.84
CA GLU A 628 22.33 17.29 29.06
C GLU A 628 21.01 17.10 29.83
N ASP A 629 20.03 17.99 29.66
CA ASP A 629 18.72 17.94 30.32
C ASP A 629 17.80 16.84 29.77
N ALA A 630 18.17 16.20 28.65
CA ALA A 630 17.44 15.08 28.08
C ALA A 630 17.71 13.77 28.84
N SER A 631 16.65 12.96 28.99
CA SER A 631 16.78 11.57 29.45
C SER A 631 17.80 10.79 28.61
N ARG A 632 18.34 9.67 29.12
CA ARG A 632 19.32 8.86 28.36
C ARG A 632 18.81 8.49 26.96
N ARG A 633 17.54 8.07 26.86
CA ARG A 633 16.89 7.76 25.58
C ARG A 633 16.71 9.00 24.70
N GLY A 634 16.35 10.13 25.30
CA GLY A 634 16.28 11.41 24.58
C GLY A 634 17.62 11.83 24.00
N ARG A 635 18.73 11.62 24.73
CA ARG A 635 20.09 11.92 24.25
C ARG A 635 20.49 11.04 23.07
N ASP A 636 20.27 9.73 23.16
CA ASP A 636 20.58 8.80 22.06
C ASP A 636 19.83 9.21 20.78
N ARG A 637 18.55 9.59 20.92
CA ARG A 637 17.74 10.10 19.83
C ARG A 637 18.28 11.41 19.25
N LEU A 638 18.68 12.37 20.09
CA LEU A 638 19.25 13.63 19.63
C LEU A 638 20.56 13.41 18.86
N HIS A 639 21.38 12.43 19.26
CA HIS A 639 22.60 12.05 18.54
C HIS A 639 22.29 11.45 17.16
N LEU A 640 21.29 10.56 17.08
CA LEU A 640 20.83 10.01 15.81
C LEU A 640 20.21 11.07 14.91
N LEU A 641 19.42 12.00 15.47
CA LEU A 641 18.87 13.13 14.73
C LEU A 641 19.98 14.03 14.18
N ALA A 642 20.96 14.39 15.01
CA ALA A 642 22.11 15.20 14.58
C ALA A 642 22.91 14.52 13.46
N ALA A 643 23.12 13.20 13.54
CA ALA A 643 23.77 12.43 12.49
C ALA A 643 22.95 12.43 11.20
N ALA A 644 21.64 12.26 11.30
CA ALA A 644 20.75 12.27 10.16
C ALA A 644 20.60 13.69 9.54
N CYS A 645 20.90 14.76 10.28
CA CYS A 645 21.01 16.11 9.76
C CYS A 645 22.31 16.37 8.96
N LEU A 646 23.35 15.53 9.09
CA LEU A 646 24.63 15.73 8.38
C LEU A 646 24.46 15.68 6.86
N GLU A 647 23.50 14.91 6.36
CA GLU A 647 23.14 14.84 4.93
C GLU A 647 22.68 16.21 4.39
N HIS A 648 22.13 17.07 5.24
CA HIS A 648 21.66 18.41 4.89
C HIS A 648 22.68 19.50 5.20
N ALA A 649 23.83 19.14 5.80
CA ALA A 649 24.88 20.06 6.20
C ALA A 649 25.91 20.24 5.08
N THR A 650 25.61 21.14 4.13
CA THR A 650 26.50 21.45 2.99
C THR A 650 27.90 21.91 3.43
N GLU A 651 27.97 22.73 4.48
CA GLU A 651 29.22 23.26 5.04
C GLU A 651 29.21 23.15 6.56
N LEU A 652 30.16 22.42 7.15
CA LEU A 652 30.22 22.22 8.60
C LEU A 652 31.67 22.11 9.06
N ALA A 653 31.97 22.65 10.24
CA ALA A 653 33.28 22.50 10.85
C ALA A 653 33.64 21.01 11.00
N PRO A 654 34.82 20.54 10.51
CA PRO A 654 35.18 19.13 10.55
C PRO A 654 35.14 18.51 11.95
N ALA A 655 35.50 19.27 12.98
CA ALA A 655 35.44 18.84 14.37
C ALA A 655 34.01 18.50 14.82
N VAL A 656 33.02 19.33 14.44
CA VAL A 656 31.61 19.10 14.78
C VAL A 656 31.08 17.89 14.03
N ARG A 657 31.44 17.75 12.75
CA ARG A 657 31.06 16.57 11.95
C ARG A 657 31.60 15.28 12.58
N ALA A 658 32.86 15.28 12.98
CA ALA A 658 33.49 14.14 13.65
C ALA A 658 32.82 13.83 14.99
N GLU A 659 32.54 14.84 15.82
CA GLU A 659 31.87 14.65 17.12
C GLU A 659 30.46 14.04 16.94
N VAL A 660 29.67 14.53 15.98
CA VAL A 660 28.35 13.96 15.65
C VAL A 660 28.47 12.50 15.20
N GLN A 661 29.42 12.20 14.30
CA GLN A 661 29.63 10.85 13.79
C GLN A 661 30.10 9.88 14.88
N GLU A 662 30.99 10.31 15.77
CA GLU A 662 31.49 9.51 16.90
C GLU A 662 30.35 9.15 17.87
N ARG A 663 29.51 10.13 18.22
CA ARG A 663 28.34 9.92 19.08
C ARG A 663 27.35 8.94 18.46
N ALA A 664 27.07 9.06 17.16
CA ALA A 664 26.17 8.15 16.46
C ALA A 664 26.77 6.74 16.28
N ALA A 665 28.08 6.63 16.04
CA ALA A 665 28.77 5.34 15.93
C ALA A 665 28.75 4.54 17.25
N ALA A 666 28.65 5.20 18.41
CA ALA A 666 28.43 4.53 19.68
C ALA A 666 27.06 3.83 19.79
N LEU A 667 26.10 4.23 18.95
CA LEU A 667 24.72 3.73 18.93
C LEU A 667 24.46 2.73 17.79
N ILE A 668 25.33 2.66 16.78
CA ILE A 668 25.16 1.82 15.58
C ILE A 668 26.31 0.81 15.46
N PRO A 669 26.04 -0.51 15.34
CA PRO A 669 24.73 -1.17 15.41
C PRO A 669 24.18 -1.20 16.85
N PRO A 670 22.85 -1.21 17.03
CA PRO A 670 22.24 -1.22 18.36
C PRO A 670 22.69 -2.44 19.16
N ARG A 671 23.18 -2.22 20.38
CA ARG A 671 23.71 -3.30 21.25
C ARG A 671 22.63 -3.91 22.15
N SER A 672 21.43 -3.37 22.13
CA SER A 672 20.28 -3.86 22.91
C SER A 672 18.97 -3.60 22.15
N PRO A 673 17.89 -4.36 22.46
CA PRO A 673 16.57 -4.10 21.90
C PRO A 673 16.06 -2.68 22.19
N ASP A 674 16.41 -2.11 23.33
CA ASP A 674 16.02 -0.73 23.69
C ASP A 674 16.84 0.35 22.96
N GLN A 675 17.99 0.00 22.39
CA GLN A 675 18.75 0.87 21.46
C GLN A 675 18.31 0.69 20.00
N ALA A 676 17.68 -0.45 19.68
CA ALA A 676 17.09 -0.68 18.36
C ALA A 676 15.71 -0.02 18.21
N ARG A 677 15.04 0.28 19.34
CA ARG A 677 13.74 0.97 19.49
C ARG A 677 13.90 2.45 19.80
#